data_AF-A0A150A710-F1
#
_entry.id   AF-A0A150A710-F1
#
_cell.length_a   1.000
_cell.length_b   1.000
_cell.length_c   1.000
_cell.angle_alpha   90.00
_cell.angle_beta   90.00
_cell.angle_gamma   90.00
#
_symmetry.space_group_name_H-M   'P 1'
#
loop_
_entity.id
_entity.type
_entity.pdbx_description
1 polymer ?
#
loop_
_entity_poly.entity_id
_entity_poly.type
_entity_poly.pdbx_seq_one_letter_code
_entity_poly.pdbx_strand_id
1 'polypeptide(L)'
;MGRFRDSQMVEALHRSSECRYDEDTNLALVDAVPEGLRLLHYTRRSIPEEFQASFAYYHDKIGDIHLDALPEPMQREVIYAIWRIVELGGRVPCAPMGLLMRELAVTAQRLGRQQQPHQSLMVRNPGEWKTELRTTWVQREKQLPNLNTLRTYLAPLDRVCKILWFAYDRGTWWEREVWDLSMDSRIPRRDHEPAFSTAIHWHALETGWLRRAAMYYTKILFEAGSITWSTAHGRFDGFRVFDLYLTDKNITTPRLCDDRKHVRTVMMDFLNREKTHVVKVGKSRGNVRSDASVSSIATAVKGLYVYMYDHGDVAAQLLAEPRWRDLPPEYVRFWMPGDVKPKGSSRRRFDERHIITDDVLSEVVKHAHIIGDPREEGGMGDPQAMRILLLMIATGRRVNEICMLDFSPLTPVAQNGTDDSSIARLRYQQTKIDGAPNTIFVDNEVVQIVAEQQQWLLQHLEKSGISDVPEYLFIKHQNNLRGNQPYYAANFRQRLNKLVKTAKLNDRDGNPLRLSATHRLRHTKATKLLDAGVPLHVVQRYLGHTSPEMTMIYAHTLDSTAKAEFVRFQKITRDGEAARLHADELYDLMALQSRTDRVLPNGWCTLPPAQACDKGNACLTCDLFVTDQRFLPVHEDELQAVDLLIDKRQAMHKDQTGEPMSEDHVWLTLRRREQSALRAIVDTLSTATSAEAHVGAGVPTRAEQDSQLRRTAGY
;
A
#
# COMPACT_ATOMS: atom_id res chain seq x y z
N MET A 1 5.17 -13.01 -14.54
CA MET A 1 6.21 -13.05 -13.49
C MET A 1 5.98 -14.20 -12.50
N GLY A 2 5.51 -15.38 -12.93
CA GLY A 2 4.96 -16.36 -11.97
C GLY A 2 5.00 -17.84 -12.36
N ARG A 3 5.90 -18.29 -13.23
CA ARG A 3 6.15 -19.74 -13.44
C ARG A 3 7.63 -20.13 -13.45
N PHE A 4 8.54 -19.17 -13.31
CA PHE A 4 9.99 -19.38 -13.39
C PHE A 4 10.71 -19.49 -12.03
N ARG A 5 9.99 -19.38 -10.90
CA ARG A 5 10.63 -19.17 -9.58
C ARG A 5 11.05 -20.49 -8.90
N ASP A 6 10.21 -21.52 -8.93
CA ASP A 6 10.58 -22.83 -8.35
C ASP A 6 11.66 -23.54 -9.21
N SER A 7 11.66 -23.35 -10.54
CA SER A 7 12.65 -23.96 -11.43
C SER A 7 14.08 -23.45 -11.18
N GLN A 8 14.24 -22.17 -10.80
CA GLN A 8 15.55 -21.58 -10.49
C GLN A 8 16.11 -22.08 -9.15
N MET A 9 15.23 -22.26 -8.16
CA MET A 9 15.60 -22.88 -6.90
C MET A 9 15.98 -24.34 -7.08
N VAL A 10 15.24 -25.09 -7.89
CA VAL A 10 15.57 -26.46 -8.29
C VAL A 10 16.93 -26.50 -8.98
N GLU A 11 17.25 -25.52 -9.81
CA GLU A 11 18.58 -25.37 -10.43
C GLU A 11 19.71 -25.10 -9.41
N ALA A 12 19.46 -24.30 -8.36
CA ALA A 12 20.42 -24.12 -7.27
C ALA A 12 20.62 -25.41 -6.46
N LEU A 13 19.53 -26.10 -6.14
CA LEU A 13 19.55 -27.42 -5.50
C LEU A 13 20.27 -28.47 -6.36
N HIS A 14 20.23 -28.34 -7.69
CA HIS A 14 20.97 -29.19 -8.63
C HIS A 14 22.47 -28.89 -8.66
N ARG A 15 22.89 -27.66 -8.32
CA ARG A 15 24.30 -27.20 -8.41
C ARG A 15 25.07 -27.33 -7.11
N SER A 16 24.41 -27.27 -5.94
CA SER A 16 25.06 -27.35 -4.62
C SER A 16 24.73 -28.67 -3.91
N SER A 17 25.77 -29.38 -3.45
CA SER A 17 25.66 -30.56 -2.56
C SER A 17 25.88 -30.20 -1.08
N GLU A 18 25.86 -28.92 -0.73
CA GLU A 18 26.29 -28.44 0.59
C GLU A 18 25.42 -28.95 1.74
N CYS A 19 24.14 -29.27 1.48
CA CYS A 19 23.24 -29.84 2.48
C CYS A 19 23.29 -31.38 2.41
N ARG A 20 24.27 -31.97 3.12
CA ARG A 20 24.44 -33.43 3.19
C ARG A 20 23.54 -34.03 4.26
N TYR A 21 23.13 -35.28 4.03
CA TYR A 21 22.44 -36.08 5.03
C TYR A 21 23.19 -36.07 6.37
N ASP A 22 22.45 -35.82 7.44
CA ASP A 22 22.90 -35.82 8.83
C ASP A 22 21.90 -36.63 9.67
N GLU A 23 22.38 -37.66 10.36
CA GLU A 23 21.52 -38.61 11.06
C GLU A 23 20.76 -37.97 12.21
N ASP A 24 21.41 -37.10 12.99
CA ASP A 24 20.77 -36.37 14.09
C ASP A 24 19.63 -35.49 13.59
N THR A 25 19.84 -34.76 12.49
CA THR A 25 18.79 -33.95 11.89
C THR A 25 17.64 -34.82 11.38
N ASN A 26 17.95 -35.95 10.74
CA ASN A 26 16.94 -36.88 10.24
C ASN A 26 16.03 -37.40 11.37
N LEU A 27 16.63 -37.78 12.51
CA LEU A 27 15.90 -38.23 13.69
C LEU A 27 14.99 -37.13 14.23
N ALA A 28 15.51 -35.91 14.33
CA ALA A 28 14.75 -34.76 14.83
C ALA A 28 13.58 -34.32 13.92
N LEU A 29 13.57 -34.69 12.63
CA LEU A 29 12.49 -34.31 11.71
C LEU A 29 11.12 -34.80 12.19
N VAL A 30 11.04 -36.01 12.77
CA VAL A 30 9.77 -36.60 13.21
C VAL A 30 9.22 -35.90 14.44
N ASP A 31 10.09 -35.34 15.29
CA ASP A 31 9.67 -34.65 16.51
C ASP A 31 8.85 -33.40 16.20
N ALA A 32 9.12 -32.73 15.07
CA ALA A 32 8.35 -31.60 14.58
C ALA A 32 6.95 -31.97 14.04
N VAL A 33 6.71 -33.25 13.74
CA VAL A 33 5.46 -33.72 13.11
C VAL A 33 4.44 -34.11 14.20
N PRO A 34 3.18 -33.64 14.12
CA PRO A 34 2.10 -34.07 15.01
C PRO A 34 1.91 -35.58 14.98
N GLU A 35 1.64 -36.19 16.13
CA GLU A 35 1.54 -37.65 16.28
C GLU A 35 0.56 -38.28 15.28
N GLY A 36 -0.60 -37.66 15.06
CA GLY A 36 -1.62 -38.13 14.10
C GLY A 36 -1.18 -38.15 12.63
N LEU A 37 -0.07 -37.48 12.27
CA LEU A 37 0.50 -37.49 10.91
C LEU A 37 1.77 -38.33 10.78
N ARG A 38 2.25 -38.98 11.85
CA ARG A 38 3.41 -39.90 11.83
C ARG A 38 3.01 -41.28 11.30
N LEU A 39 2.51 -41.31 10.06
CA LEU A 39 1.95 -42.49 9.42
C LEU A 39 2.91 -43.04 8.36
N LEU A 40 2.98 -44.37 8.24
CA LEU A 40 3.65 -45.00 7.09
C LEU A 40 2.72 -45.10 5.88
N HIS A 41 1.41 -45.14 6.11
CA HIS A 41 0.39 -45.34 5.10
C HIS A 41 -0.59 -44.17 5.19
N TYR A 42 -0.59 -43.28 4.19
CA TYR A 42 -1.54 -42.17 4.09
C TYR A 42 -2.67 -42.56 3.14
N THR A 43 -3.78 -42.99 3.72
CA THR A 43 -5.02 -43.39 3.05
C THR A 43 -6.18 -42.58 3.59
N ARG A 44 -7.30 -42.51 2.85
CA ARG A 44 -8.52 -41.81 3.31
C ARG A 44 -9.04 -42.29 4.68
N ARG A 45 -8.67 -43.49 5.13
CA ARG A 45 -9.09 -44.07 6.41
C ARG A 45 -8.09 -43.83 7.55
N SER A 46 -6.81 -43.69 7.22
CA SER A 46 -5.73 -43.55 8.22
C SER A 46 -5.43 -42.09 8.55
N ILE A 47 -5.70 -41.17 7.62
CA ILE A 47 -5.53 -39.73 7.85
C ILE A 47 -6.63 -39.23 8.79
N PRO A 48 -6.28 -38.58 9.92
CA PRO A 48 -7.25 -37.97 10.82
C PRO A 48 -8.17 -36.98 10.10
N GLU A 49 -9.43 -36.90 10.51
CA GLU A 49 -10.47 -36.09 9.86
C GLU A 49 -10.05 -34.62 9.69
N GLU A 50 -9.42 -34.04 10.72
CA GLU A 50 -8.88 -32.67 10.73
C GLU A 50 -7.86 -32.37 9.63
N PHE A 51 -7.17 -33.38 9.09
CA PHE A 51 -6.18 -33.20 8.03
C PHE A 51 -6.70 -33.60 6.64
N GLN A 52 -7.84 -34.27 6.53
CA GLN A 52 -8.31 -34.85 5.26
C GLN A 52 -8.41 -33.83 4.13
N ALA A 53 -8.85 -32.60 4.42
CA ALA A 53 -8.97 -31.53 3.43
C ALA A 53 -7.62 -31.09 2.82
N SER A 54 -6.51 -31.36 3.50
CA SER A 54 -5.16 -31.09 3.00
C SER A 54 -4.65 -32.17 2.04
N PHE A 55 -5.33 -33.30 1.90
CA PHE A 55 -4.94 -34.41 1.02
C PHE A 55 -5.83 -34.44 -0.24
N ALA A 56 -5.23 -34.16 -1.40
CA ALA A 56 -5.95 -34.11 -2.67
C ALA A 56 -6.01 -35.48 -3.36
N TYR A 57 -7.20 -36.10 -3.35
CA TYR A 57 -7.51 -37.33 -4.07
C TYR A 57 -8.25 -37.02 -5.37
N TYR A 58 -7.57 -37.15 -6.52
CA TYR A 58 -8.18 -36.88 -7.83
C TYR A 58 -8.92 -38.09 -8.43
N HIS A 59 -8.76 -39.28 -7.83
CA HIS A 59 -9.43 -40.52 -8.26
C HIS A 59 -9.60 -41.47 -7.06
N ASP A 60 -10.73 -42.19 -6.99
CA ASP A 60 -11.05 -43.08 -5.85
C ASP A 60 -10.18 -44.35 -5.73
N LYS A 61 -9.41 -44.69 -6.76
CA LYS A 61 -8.59 -45.92 -6.83
C LYS A 61 -7.09 -45.64 -6.92
N ILE A 62 -6.70 -44.37 -7.04
CA ILE A 62 -5.32 -43.94 -7.24
C ILE A 62 -5.11 -42.76 -6.31
N GLY A 63 -4.31 -42.93 -5.25
CA GLY A 63 -4.10 -41.83 -4.32
C GLY A 63 -3.32 -42.15 -3.07
N ASP A 64 -3.24 -43.41 -2.63
CA ASP A 64 -2.58 -43.69 -1.36
C ASP A 64 -1.06 -43.53 -1.44
N ILE A 65 -0.48 -43.03 -0.34
CA ILE A 65 0.97 -42.86 -0.20
C ILE A 65 1.44 -43.91 0.81
N HIS A 66 2.32 -44.80 0.36
CA HIS A 66 2.90 -45.87 1.16
C HIS A 66 4.41 -45.66 1.27
N LEU A 67 4.92 -45.64 2.50
CA LEU A 67 6.32 -45.36 2.82
C LEU A 67 7.08 -46.60 3.32
N ASP A 68 6.38 -47.68 3.66
CA ASP A 68 6.91 -48.93 4.21
C ASP A 68 8.02 -49.57 3.36
N ALA A 69 7.97 -49.39 2.04
CA ALA A 69 8.99 -49.89 1.12
C ALA A 69 10.25 -49.01 0.99
N LEU A 70 10.27 -47.83 1.63
CA LEU A 70 11.42 -46.92 1.61
C LEU A 70 12.36 -47.20 2.80
N PRO A 71 13.66 -46.85 2.70
CA PRO A 71 14.56 -46.85 3.86
C PRO A 71 14.04 -45.95 4.98
N GLU A 72 14.22 -46.34 6.25
CA GLU A 72 13.69 -45.58 7.40
C GLU A 72 14.06 -44.09 7.40
N PRO A 73 15.30 -43.65 7.09
CA PRO A 73 15.59 -42.22 7.06
C PRO A 73 14.77 -41.46 6.00
N MET A 74 14.53 -42.08 4.84
CA MET A 74 13.69 -41.52 3.79
C MET A 74 12.21 -41.49 4.17
N GLN A 75 11.73 -42.44 4.98
CA GLN A 75 10.38 -42.41 5.53
C GLN A 75 10.19 -41.15 6.40
N ARG A 76 11.11 -40.90 7.35
CA ARG A 76 11.09 -39.71 8.23
C ARG A 76 11.07 -38.40 7.43
N GLU A 77 11.91 -38.32 6.40
CA GLU A 77 11.97 -37.18 5.49
C GLU A 77 10.65 -36.90 4.77
N VAL A 78 10.01 -37.95 4.23
CA VAL A 78 8.75 -37.80 3.51
C VAL A 78 7.61 -37.45 4.47
N ILE A 79 7.56 -38.06 5.66
CA ILE A 79 6.59 -37.72 6.71
C ILE A 79 6.70 -36.23 7.07
N TYR A 80 7.91 -35.74 7.32
CA TYR A 80 8.16 -34.32 7.60
C TYR A 80 7.76 -33.43 6.41
N ALA A 81 8.08 -33.82 5.18
CA ALA A 81 7.72 -33.04 4.01
C ALA A 81 6.20 -32.97 3.79
N ILE A 82 5.47 -34.06 4.04
CA ILE A 82 4.00 -34.09 4.01
C ILE A 82 3.44 -33.13 5.05
N TRP A 83 3.89 -33.24 6.30
CA TRP A 83 3.46 -32.34 7.36
C TRP A 83 3.75 -30.88 7.03
N ARG A 84 4.95 -30.55 6.56
CA ARG A 84 5.31 -29.17 6.21
C ARG A 84 4.46 -28.61 5.08
N ILE A 85 4.02 -29.45 4.12
CA ILE A 85 3.05 -29.04 3.10
C ILE A 85 1.72 -28.64 3.73
N VAL A 86 1.22 -29.45 4.66
CA VAL A 86 -0.05 -29.22 5.39
C VAL A 86 0.04 -27.97 6.25
N GLU A 87 1.14 -27.82 7.00
CA GLU A 87 1.40 -26.71 7.91
C GLU A 87 1.40 -25.36 7.17
N LEU A 88 2.01 -25.33 5.98
CA LEU A 88 2.02 -24.15 5.08
C LEU A 88 0.67 -23.89 4.38
N GLY A 89 -0.39 -24.64 4.71
CA GLY A 89 -1.72 -24.52 4.09
C GLY A 89 -1.79 -25.06 2.66
N GLY A 90 -0.82 -25.85 2.24
CA GLY A 90 -0.78 -26.49 0.93
C GLY A 90 -1.63 -27.77 0.88
N ARG A 91 -1.89 -28.24 -0.34
CA ARG A 91 -2.46 -29.57 -0.58
C ARG A 91 -1.37 -30.57 -0.95
N VAL A 92 -1.46 -31.77 -0.36
CA VAL A 92 -0.62 -32.92 -0.68
C VAL A 92 -1.21 -33.61 -1.93
N PRO A 93 -0.46 -33.65 -3.05
CA PRO A 93 -0.94 -34.30 -4.27
C PRO A 93 -0.79 -35.82 -4.13
N CYS A 94 -1.82 -36.49 -3.64
CA CYS A 94 -1.69 -37.86 -3.12
C CYS A 94 -1.32 -38.88 -4.21
N ALA A 95 -1.98 -38.83 -5.37
CA ALA A 95 -1.65 -39.71 -6.51
C ALA A 95 -0.22 -39.50 -7.08
N PRO A 96 0.21 -38.26 -7.41
CA PRO A 96 1.60 -37.98 -7.78
C PRO A 96 2.63 -38.40 -6.72
N MET A 97 2.35 -38.13 -5.45
CA MET A 97 3.25 -38.47 -4.34
C MET A 97 3.37 -39.98 -4.15
N GLY A 98 2.25 -40.72 -4.18
CA GLY A 98 2.26 -42.18 -4.08
C GLY A 98 2.99 -42.85 -5.23
N LEU A 99 2.88 -42.30 -6.45
CA LEU A 99 3.69 -42.77 -7.59
C LEU A 99 5.18 -42.52 -7.36
N LEU A 100 5.56 -41.35 -6.87
CA LEU A 100 6.95 -41.05 -6.52
C LEU A 100 7.50 -42.03 -5.48
N MET A 101 6.74 -42.31 -4.40
CA MET A 101 7.20 -43.23 -3.35
C MET A 101 7.45 -44.64 -3.89
N ARG A 102 6.58 -45.15 -4.77
CA ARG A 102 6.79 -46.45 -5.43
C ARG A 102 8.07 -46.45 -6.28
N GLU A 103 8.28 -45.43 -7.10
CA GLU A 103 9.48 -45.36 -7.96
C GLU A 103 10.76 -45.15 -7.15
N LEU A 104 10.71 -44.39 -6.05
CA LEU A 104 11.82 -44.22 -5.11
C LEU A 104 12.16 -45.54 -4.41
N ALA A 105 11.18 -46.31 -3.96
CA ALA A 105 11.42 -47.60 -3.30
C ALA A 105 12.16 -48.59 -4.21
N VAL A 106 11.68 -48.74 -5.45
CA VAL A 106 12.34 -49.61 -6.44
C VAL A 106 13.77 -49.10 -6.76
N THR A 107 13.93 -47.78 -6.87
CA THR A 107 15.24 -47.16 -7.14
C THR A 107 16.20 -47.36 -5.97
N ALA A 108 15.75 -47.14 -4.73
CA ALA A 108 16.53 -47.35 -3.53
C ALA A 108 16.96 -48.81 -3.38
N GLN A 109 16.07 -49.77 -3.66
CA GLN A 109 16.41 -51.19 -3.64
C GLN A 109 17.48 -51.53 -4.68
N ARG A 110 17.36 -51.01 -5.90
CA ARG A 110 18.37 -51.20 -6.97
C ARG A 110 19.73 -50.61 -6.57
N LEU A 111 19.74 -49.38 -6.06
CA LEU A 111 20.96 -48.71 -5.60
C LEU A 111 21.60 -49.45 -4.42
N GLY A 112 20.80 -49.98 -3.50
CA GLY A 112 21.28 -50.81 -2.39
C GLY A 112 21.96 -52.09 -2.85
N ARG A 113 21.40 -52.79 -3.86
CA ARG A 113 22.05 -53.96 -4.48
C ARG A 113 23.39 -53.61 -5.14
N GLN A 114 23.53 -52.37 -5.60
CA GLN A 114 24.77 -51.83 -6.18
C GLN A 114 25.71 -51.21 -5.14
N GLN A 115 25.39 -51.33 -3.84
CA GLN A 115 26.13 -50.73 -2.73
C GLN A 115 26.34 -49.21 -2.86
N GLN A 116 25.43 -48.54 -3.56
CA GLN A 116 25.44 -47.08 -3.66
C GLN A 116 24.64 -46.46 -2.51
N PRO A 117 24.97 -45.24 -2.06
CA PRO A 117 24.18 -44.52 -1.05
C PRO A 117 22.71 -44.46 -1.48
N HIS A 118 21.74 -44.68 -0.60
CA HIS A 118 20.31 -44.66 -0.98
C HIS A 118 19.37 -44.41 0.19
N GLN A 119 19.90 -44.24 1.40
CA GLN A 119 19.12 -44.25 2.64
C GLN A 119 18.28 -42.97 2.85
N SER A 120 18.67 -41.85 2.24
CA SER A 120 18.03 -40.54 2.39
C SER A 120 17.98 -39.80 1.05
N LEU A 121 16.99 -38.93 0.86
CA LEU A 121 16.89 -38.05 -0.31
C LEU A 121 17.99 -36.97 -0.35
N MET A 122 18.67 -36.71 0.76
CA MET A 122 19.75 -35.71 0.87
C MET A 122 21.14 -36.28 0.55
N VAL A 123 21.27 -37.57 0.22
CA VAL A 123 22.57 -38.16 -0.19
C VAL A 123 22.93 -37.83 -1.65
N ARG A 124 21.99 -37.28 -2.42
CA ARG A 124 22.12 -36.90 -3.82
C ARG A 124 21.34 -35.62 -4.08
N ASN A 125 21.80 -34.82 -5.03
CA ASN A 125 21.00 -33.68 -5.47
C ASN A 125 19.76 -34.15 -6.25
N PRO A 126 18.73 -33.30 -6.43
CA PRO A 126 17.49 -33.73 -7.09
C PRO A 126 17.69 -34.19 -8.55
N GLY A 127 18.80 -33.82 -9.20
CA GLY A 127 19.09 -34.08 -10.61
C GLY A 127 19.67 -35.46 -10.79
N GLU A 128 20.55 -35.85 -9.87
CA GLU A 128 21.02 -37.21 -9.71
C GLU A 128 19.84 -38.14 -9.40
N TRP A 129 18.96 -37.79 -8.44
CA TRP A 129 17.76 -38.59 -8.18
C TRP A 129 16.85 -38.76 -9.40
N LYS A 130 16.59 -37.68 -10.15
CA LYS A 130 15.84 -37.75 -11.42
C LYS A 130 16.50 -38.69 -12.42
N THR A 131 17.83 -38.68 -12.49
CA THR A 131 18.60 -39.57 -13.37
C THR A 131 18.46 -41.01 -12.91
N GLU A 132 18.61 -41.29 -11.62
CA GLU A 132 18.48 -42.65 -11.07
C GLU A 132 17.07 -43.22 -11.27
N LEU A 133 16.03 -42.43 -11.01
CA LEU A 133 14.63 -42.79 -11.27
C LEU A 133 14.40 -43.16 -12.74
N ARG A 134 14.94 -42.36 -13.67
CA ARG A 134 14.86 -42.65 -15.11
C ARG A 134 15.59 -43.95 -15.46
N THR A 135 16.78 -44.15 -14.92
CA THR A 135 17.55 -45.38 -15.15
C THR A 135 16.80 -46.60 -14.61
N THR A 136 16.16 -46.49 -13.44
CA THR A 136 15.38 -47.60 -12.84
C THR A 136 14.20 -47.95 -13.74
N TRP A 137 13.48 -46.93 -14.19
CA TRP A 137 12.35 -47.12 -15.09
C TRP A 137 12.76 -47.81 -16.40
N VAL A 138 13.82 -47.32 -17.05
CA VAL A 138 14.29 -47.90 -18.34
C VAL A 138 14.76 -49.34 -18.15
N GLN A 139 15.42 -49.66 -17.03
CA GLN A 139 15.85 -51.04 -16.76
C GLN A 139 14.66 -51.99 -16.60
N ARG A 140 13.59 -51.53 -15.94
CA ARG A 140 12.35 -52.27 -15.68
C ARG A 140 11.48 -52.42 -16.93
N GLU A 141 11.15 -51.31 -17.59
CA GLU A 141 10.15 -51.23 -18.66
C GLU A 141 10.74 -51.31 -20.07
N LYS A 142 12.08 -51.28 -20.21
CA LYS A 142 12.81 -51.23 -21.50
C LYS A 142 12.47 -50.03 -22.39
N GLN A 143 11.75 -49.05 -21.87
CA GLN A 143 11.38 -47.81 -22.56
C GLN A 143 11.44 -46.63 -21.59
N LEU A 144 11.57 -45.41 -22.11
CA LEU A 144 11.43 -44.21 -21.28
C LEU A 144 9.96 -43.98 -20.90
N PRO A 145 9.67 -43.46 -19.70
CA PRO A 145 8.32 -43.06 -19.37
C PRO A 145 7.87 -41.91 -20.28
N ASN A 146 6.59 -41.86 -20.61
CA ASN A 146 6.05 -40.72 -21.34
C ASN A 146 6.26 -39.42 -20.53
N LEU A 147 6.30 -38.28 -21.24
CA LEU A 147 6.61 -36.97 -20.64
C LEU A 147 5.64 -36.56 -19.52
N ASN A 148 4.38 -36.97 -19.60
CA ASN A 148 3.38 -36.64 -18.59
C ASN A 148 3.59 -37.46 -17.31
N THR A 149 3.85 -38.76 -17.43
CA THR A 149 4.19 -39.63 -16.30
C THR A 149 5.46 -39.14 -15.61
N LEU A 150 6.51 -38.80 -16.38
CA LEU A 150 7.73 -38.19 -15.85
C LEU A 150 7.44 -36.93 -15.04
N ARG A 151 6.69 -35.97 -15.62
CA ARG A 151 6.32 -34.73 -14.91
C ARG A 151 5.50 -35.01 -13.65
N THR A 152 4.65 -36.02 -13.68
CA THR A 152 3.72 -36.33 -12.59
C THR A 152 4.46 -36.71 -11.31
N TYR A 153 5.43 -37.63 -11.34
CA TYR A 153 6.14 -38.03 -10.12
C TYR A 153 7.42 -37.22 -9.84
N LEU A 154 8.01 -36.55 -10.83
CA LEU A 154 9.20 -35.71 -10.59
C LEU A 154 8.87 -34.35 -9.97
N ALA A 155 7.68 -33.79 -10.19
CA ALA A 155 7.31 -32.52 -9.57
C ALA A 155 7.18 -32.60 -8.03
N PRO A 156 6.57 -33.65 -7.43
CA PRO A 156 6.61 -33.86 -5.99
C PRO A 156 8.03 -34.02 -5.43
N LEU A 157 8.96 -34.65 -6.17
CA LEU A 157 10.35 -34.82 -5.74
C LEU A 157 11.02 -33.47 -5.50
N ASP A 158 10.92 -32.55 -6.46
CA ASP A 158 11.49 -31.21 -6.32
C ASP A 158 10.95 -30.47 -5.10
N ARG A 159 9.66 -30.65 -4.80
CA ARG A 159 9.00 -30.04 -3.63
C ARG A 159 9.49 -30.66 -2.32
N VAL A 160 9.63 -31.98 -2.26
CA VAL A 160 10.15 -32.69 -1.07
C VAL A 160 11.61 -32.28 -0.82
N CYS A 161 12.46 -32.36 -1.85
CA CYS A 161 13.86 -31.94 -1.73
C CYS A 161 14.00 -30.48 -1.31
N LYS A 162 13.14 -29.56 -1.79
CA LYS A 162 13.11 -28.17 -1.31
C LYS A 162 12.92 -28.11 0.21
N ILE A 163 11.88 -28.78 0.71
CA ILE A 163 11.50 -28.73 2.12
C ILE A 163 12.64 -29.30 2.98
N LEU A 164 13.20 -30.43 2.58
CA LEU A 164 14.31 -31.06 3.29
C LEU A 164 15.56 -30.20 3.28
N TRP A 165 15.90 -29.56 2.15
CA TRP A 165 17.04 -28.66 2.06
C TRP A 165 16.96 -27.48 3.04
N PHE A 166 15.76 -26.98 3.34
CA PHE A 166 15.59 -25.98 4.39
C PHE A 166 15.72 -26.56 5.80
N ALA A 167 15.24 -27.79 6.01
CA ALA A 167 15.23 -28.47 7.31
C ALA A 167 16.62 -28.97 7.75
N TYR A 168 17.42 -29.48 6.82
CA TYR A 168 18.74 -30.02 7.11
C TYR A 168 19.83 -28.96 7.29
N ASP A 169 19.55 -27.71 6.95
CA ASP A 169 20.57 -26.67 6.96
C ASP A 169 20.68 -25.96 8.31
N ARG A 170 21.82 -26.22 8.94
CA ARG A 170 22.27 -25.68 10.24
C ARG A 170 23.15 -24.42 10.12
N GLY A 171 23.47 -23.98 8.91
CA GLY A 171 24.29 -22.81 8.64
C GLY A 171 23.62 -21.49 8.99
N THR A 172 24.37 -20.40 8.86
CA THR A 172 23.83 -19.05 9.06
C THR A 172 22.82 -18.74 7.96
N TRP A 173 21.61 -18.31 8.33
CA TRP A 173 20.48 -18.15 7.40
C TRP A 173 20.83 -17.30 6.16
N TRP A 174 21.65 -16.26 6.32
CA TRP A 174 21.95 -15.31 5.26
C TRP A 174 23.00 -15.79 4.26
N GLU A 175 23.83 -16.76 4.65
CA GLU A 175 24.85 -17.34 3.77
C GLU A 175 24.25 -18.25 2.71
N ARG A 176 22.98 -18.63 2.90
CA ARG A 176 22.20 -19.34 1.88
C ARG A 176 21.95 -18.45 0.68
N GLU A 177 22.21 -18.97 -0.52
CA GLU A 177 21.94 -18.23 -1.76
C GLU A 177 20.45 -18.24 -2.17
N VAL A 178 19.57 -18.86 -1.37
CA VAL A 178 18.12 -18.78 -1.53
C VAL A 178 17.50 -18.34 -0.22
N TRP A 179 16.84 -17.18 -0.22
CA TRP A 179 16.11 -16.68 0.95
C TRP A 179 14.61 -16.75 0.70
N ASP A 180 13.89 -17.50 1.54
CA ASP A 180 12.44 -17.73 1.43
C ASP A 180 11.78 -17.62 2.81
N LEU A 181 11.02 -16.54 3.05
CA LEU A 181 10.36 -16.28 4.33
C LEU A 181 9.35 -17.37 4.74
N SER A 182 8.78 -18.08 3.75
CA SER A 182 7.86 -19.18 4.02
C SER A 182 8.56 -20.45 4.50
N MET A 183 9.85 -20.60 4.19
CA MET A 183 10.60 -21.81 4.50
C MET A 183 11.60 -21.63 5.65
N ASP A 184 12.20 -20.45 5.80
CA ASP A 184 13.22 -20.18 6.82
C ASP A 184 12.73 -19.16 7.86
N SER A 185 12.38 -19.65 9.04
CA SER A 185 11.92 -18.85 10.18
C SER A 185 12.99 -17.94 10.77
N ARG A 186 14.28 -18.22 10.53
CA ARG A 186 15.41 -17.45 11.09
C ARG A 186 15.57 -16.06 10.47
N ILE A 187 15.02 -15.86 9.27
CA ILE A 187 15.08 -14.56 8.59
C ILE A 187 14.21 -13.56 9.37
N PRO A 188 14.77 -12.41 9.82
CA PRO A 188 14.00 -11.36 10.47
C PRO A 188 12.80 -10.94 9.61
N ARG A 189 11.61 -10.91 10.21
CA ARG A 189 10.35 -10.62 9.53
C ARG A 189 9.52 -9.64 10.36
N ARG A 190 8.80 -8.77 9.67
CA ARG A 190 7.70 -8.00 10.25
C ARG A 190 6.46 -8.89 10.34
N ASP A 191 5.50 -8.50 11.18
CA ASP A 191 4.22 -9.21 11.31
C ASP A 191 3.56 -9.45 9.95
N HIS A 192 3.63 -8.45 9.05
CA HIS A 192 3.09 -8.56 7.70
C HIS A 192 4.13 -8.13 6.65
N GLU A 193 4.68 -9.10 5.93
CA GLU A 193 5.63 -8.86 4.85
C GLU A 193 4.96 -8.91 3.46
N PRO A 194 4.93 -7.81 2.69
CA PRO A 194 4.42 -7.87 1.33
C PRO A 194 5.31 -8.78 0.48
N ALA A 195 4.68 -9.61 -0.35
CA ALA A 195 5.35 -10.62 -1.17
C ALA A 195 6.08 -11.71 -0.36
N PHE A 196 5.63 -12.00 0.87
CA PHE A 196 6.09 -13.09 1.74
C PHE A 196 6.40 -14.41 1.00
N SER A 197 5.55 -14.80 0.07
CA SER A 197 5.68 -16.05 -0.69
C SER A 197 6.74 -16.03 -1.81
N THR A 198 7.50 -14.96 -1.96
CA THR A 198 8.47 -14.82 -3.07
C THR A 198 9.89 -14.92 -2.53
N ALA A 199 10.59 -15.98 -2.91
CA ALA A 199 11.99 -16.17 -2.57
C ALA A 199 12.94 -15.27 -3.38
N ILE A 200 14.07 -14.89 -2.79
CA ILE A 200 15.20 -14.23 -3.44
C ILE A 200 16.25 -15.29 -3.80
N HIS A 201 16.74 -15.26 -5.03
CA HIS A 201 17.65 -16.26 -5.60
C HIS A 201 19.02 -15.63 -5.90
N TRP A 202 19.87 -15.51 -4.89
CA TRP A 202 21.20 -14.88 -4.97
C TRP A 202 22.15 -15.59 -5.92
N HIS A 203 22.03 -16.91 -6.08
CA HIS A 203 22.81 -17.71 -7.03
C HIS A 203 22.67 -17.26 -8.49
N ALA A 204 21.66 -16.43 -8.80
CA ALA A 204 21.47 -15.84 -10.13
C ALA A 204 22.45 -14.69 -10.43
N LEU A 205 23.23 -14.22 -9.44
CA LEU A 205 24.31 -13.26 -9.66
C LEU A 205 25.58 -14.05 -10.00
N GLU A 206 26.15 -13.88 -11.19
CA GLU A 206 27.33 -14.65 -11.62
C GLU A 206 28.62 -14.20 -10.94
N THR A 207 28.73 -12.90 -10.66
CA THR A 207 29.90 -12.30 -10.02
C THR A 207 29.96 -12.66 -8.53
N GLY A 208 30.88 -13.56 -8.17
CA GLY A 208 30.98 -14.13 -6.82
C GLY A 208 31.16 -13.08 -5.69
N TRP A 209 32.05 -12.10 -5.89
CA TRP A 209 32.26 -11.05 -4.88
C TRP A 209 31.01 -10.19 -4.68
N LEU A 210 30.30 -9.86 -5.76
CA LEU A 210 29.07 -9.05 -5.70
C LEU A 210 27.97 -9.83 -5.00
N ARG A 211 27.84 -11.12 -5.30
CA ARG A 211 26.84 -12.00 -4.68
C ARG A 211 26.99 -12.01 -3.16
N ARG A 212 28.17 -12.37 -2.65
CA ARG A 212 28.46 -12.43 -1.21
C ARG A 212 28.30 -11.06 -0.54
N ALA A 213 28.80 -10.01 -1.17
CA ALA A 213 28.68 -8.63 -0.69
C ALA A 213 27.22 -8.15 -0.60
N ALA A 214 26.41 -8.42 -1.63
CA ALA A 214 25.01 -8.05 -1.68
C ALA A 214 24.16 -8.81 -0.66
N MET A 215 24.44 -10.10 -0.46
CA MET A 215 23.82 -10.92 0.59
C MET A 215 24.11 -10.33 1.98
N TYR A 216 25.39 -10.10 2.29
CA TYR A 216 25.78 -9.55 3.59
C TYR A 216 25.18 -8.17 3.85
N TYR A 217 25.28 -7.25 2.90
CA TYR A 217 24.70 -5.92 3.03
C TYR A 217 23.17 -5.96 3.21
N THR A 218 22.48 -6.81 2.46
CA THR A 218 21.02 -6.93 2.58
C THR A 218 20.62 -7.56 3.91
N LYS A 219 21.40 -8.51 4.43
CA LYS A 219 21.22 -9.10 5.77
C LYS A 219 21.28 -8.05 6.87
N ILE A 220 22.30 -7.20 6.86
CA ILE A 220 22.48 -6.15 7.87
C ILE A 220 21.27 -5.20 7.90
N LEU A 221 20.74 -4.86 6.72
CA LEU A 221 19.57 -3.99 6.63
C LEU A 221 18.28 -4.65 7.13
N PHE A 222 18.15 -5.97 7.00
CA PHE A 222 17.03 -6.71 7.57
C PHE A 222 17.12 -6.79 9.09
N GLU A 223 18.29 -7.13 9.63
CA GLU A 223 18.51 -7.19 11.08
C GLU A 223 18.30 -5.83 11.74
N ALA A 224 18.66 -4.74 11.05
CA ALA A 224 18.40 -3.38 11.49
C ALA A 224 16.95 -2.90 11.27
N GLY A 225 16.05 -3.74 10.74
CA GLY A 225 14.66 -3.37 10.43
C GLY A 225 14.51 -2.29 9.33
N SER A 226 15.60 -1.92 8.66
CA SER A 226 15.70 -0.75 7.77
C SER A 226 15.05 -0.96 6.40
N ILE A 227 14.79 -2.21 6.02
CA ILE A 227 14.14 -2.55 4.75
C ILE A 227 13.03 -3.58 4.94
N THR A 228 12.05 -3.57 4.03
CA THR A 228 11.02 -4.60 3.90
C THR A 228 11.44 -5.68 2.92
N TRP A 229 10.75 -6.83 2.92
CA TRP A 229 11.00 -7.91 1.96
C TRP A 229 10.89 -7.45 0.50
N SER A 230 9.87 -6.65 0.19
CA SER A 230 9.70 -6.04 -1.14
C SER A 230 10.86 -5.12 -1.55
N THR A 231 11.52 -4.48 -0.59
CA THR A 231 12.67 -3.61 -0.84
C THR A 231 13.94 -4.41 -1.10
N ALA A 232 14.12 -5.54 -0.41
CA ALA A 232 15.20 -6.49 -0.71
C ALA A 232 15.08 -7.06 -2.12
N HIS A 233 13.88 -7.43 -2.57
CA HIS A 233 13.62 -7.80 -3.97
C HIS A 233 14.05 -6.70 -4.96
N GLY A 234 13.68 -5.44 -4.68
CA GLY A 234 14.08 -4.31 -5.51
C GLY A 234 15.59 -4.08 -5.54
N ARG A 235 16.29 -4.30 -4.42
CA ARG A 235 17.76 -4.22 -4.34
C ARG A 235 18.42 -5.37 -5.09
N PHE A 236 17.95 -6.60 -4.90
CA PHE A 236 18.40 -7.77 -5.66
C PHE A 236 18.26 -7.55 -7.17
N ASP A 237 17.12 -7.03 -7.64
CA ASP A 237 16.95 -6.65 -9.06
C ASP A 237 17.96 -5.60 -9.51
N GLY A 238 18.30 -4.63 -8.65
CA GLY A 238 19.36 -3.65 -8.88
C GLY A 238 20.75 -4.30 -9.02
N PHE A 239 21.09 -5.21 -8.10
CA PHE A 239 22.34 -5.96 -8.15
C PHE A 239 22.43 -6.88 -9.37
N ARG A 240 21.32 -7.49 -9.79
CA ARG A 240 21.28 -8.30 -11.01
C ARG A 240 21.54 -7.48 -12.27
N VAL A 241 21.05 -6.24 -12.33
CA VAL A 241 21.39 -5.33 -13.44
C VAL A 241 22.87 -4.96 -13.41
N PHE A 242 23.43 -4.72 -12.23
CA PHE A 242 24.84 -4.40 -12.07
C PHE A 242 25.73 -5.60 -12.41
N ASP A 243 25.37 -6.81 -11.98
CA ASP A 243 26.05 -8.06 -12.31
C ASP A 243 26.16 -8.26 -13.82
N LEU A 244 25.06 -8.06 -14.56
CA LEU A 244 25.07 -8.11 -16.03
C LEU A 244 26.02 -7.10 -16.67
N TYR A 245 26.23 -5.93 -16.04
CA TYR A 245 27.22 -4.96 -16.50
C TYR A 245 28.64 -5.42 -16.20
N LEU A 246 28.89 -5.94 -15.00
CA LEU A 246 30.20 -6.45 -14.60
C LEU A 246 30.64 -7.62 -15.47
N THR A 247 29.75 -8.58 -15.73
CA THR A 247 30.02 -9.72 -16.62
C THR A 247 30.33 -9.26 -18.04
N ASP A 248 29.54 -8.33 -18.60
CA ASP A 248 29.77 -7.79 -19.95
C ASP A 248 31.10 -7.02 -20.09
N LYS A 249 31.55 -6.38 -19.00
CA LYS A 249 32.84 -5.67 -18.95
C LYS A 249 33.99 -6.53 -18.43
N ASN A 250 33.76 -7.81 -18.14
CA ASN A 250 34.72 -8.72 -17.49
C ASN A 250 35.34 -8.15 -16.19
N ILE A 251 34.55 -7.44 -15.39
CA ILE A 251 34.99 -6.88 -14.12
C ILE A 251 34.86 -7.93 -13.02
N THR A 252 35.99 -8.47 -12.57
CA THR A 252 36.05 -9.58 -11.60
C THR A 252 36.42 -9.14 -10.18
N THR A 253 36.57 -7.84 -9.94
CA THR A 253 37.04 -7.27 -8.67
C THR A 253 36.08 -6.20 -8.12
N PRO A 254 35.88 -6.12 -6.79
CA PRO A 254 35.09 -5.05 -6.17
C PRO A 254 35.70 -3.66 -6.36
N ARG A 255 36.96 -3.55 -6.80
CA ARG A 255 37.59 -2.25 -7.12
C ARG A 255 37.14 -1.67 -8.45
N LEU A 256 36.41 -2.42 -9.28
CA LEU A 256 35.88 -2.01 -10.59
C LEU A 256 36.93 -1.72 -11.68
N CYS A 257 38.05 -1.09 -11.34
CA CYS A 257 39.19 -0.83 -12.19
C CYS A 257 40.47 -0.67 -11.35
N ASP A 258 41.63 -0.79 -11.99
CA ASP A 258 42.93 -0.73 -11.29
C ASP A 258 43.30 0.71 -10.86
N ASP A 259 42.99 1.71 -11.70
CA ASP A 259 43.22 3.12 -11.37
C ASP A 259 41.96 3.76 -10.78
N ARG A 260 42.05 4.19 -9.52
CA ARG A 260 40.95 4.83 -8.78
C ARG A 260 40.38 6.07 -9.47
N LYS A 261 41.18 6.77 -10.28
CA LYS A 261 40.71 7.96 -11.03
C LYS A 261 39.65 7.61 -12.08
N HIS A 262 39.62 6.37 -12.54
CA HIS A 262 38.68 5.89 -13.56
C HIS A 262 37.38 5.29 -12.99
N VAL A 263 37.26 5.14 -11.67
CA VAL A 263 36.06 4.55 -11.02
C VAL A 263 34.79 5.31 -11.41
N ARG A 264 34.84 6.65 -11.39
CA ARG A 264 33.71 7.48 -11.82
C ARG A 264 33.35 7.25 -13.28
N THR A 265 34.35 7.08 -14.16
CA THR A 265 34.12 6.81 -15.58
C THR A 265 33.37 5.49 -15.78
N VAL A 266 33.80 4.42 -15.09
CA VAL A 266 33.11 3.12 -15.11
C VAL A 266 31.67 3.25 -14.62
N MET A 267 31.43 3.94 -13.51
CA MET A 267 30.09 4.07 -12.95
C MET A 267 29.17 5.02 -13.74
N MET A 268 29.72 5.97 -14.49
CA MET A 268 28.98 6.79 -15.45
C MET A 268 28.64 6.01 -16.72
N ASP A 269 29.54 5.16 -17.21
CA ASP A 269 29.26 4.21 -18.31
C ASP A 269 28.11 3.27 -17.95
N PHE A 270 28.16 2.65 -16.75
CA PHE A 270 27.05 1.85 -16.22
C PHE A 270 25.74 2.64 -16.17
N LEU A 271 25.75 3.85 -15.62
CA LEU A 271 24.55 4.68 -15.50
C LEU A 271 23.98 5.06 -16.88
N ASN A 272 24.83 5.41 -17.84
CA ASN A 272 24.42 5.78 -19.19
C ASN A 272 23.86 4.58 -19.98
N ARG A 273 24.44 3.40 -19.81
CA ARG A 273 23.89 2.14 -20.33
C ARG A 273 22.47 1.93 -19.80
N GLU A 274 22.24 2.09 -18.50
CA GLU A 274 20.91 1.88 -17.93
C GLU A 274 19.90 2.97 -18.30
N LYS A 275 20.35 4.21 -18.49
CA LYS A 275 19.51 5.31 -19.02
C LYS A 275 19.11 5.11 -20.46
N THR A 276 19.89 4.38 -21.26
CA THR A 276 19.60 4.12 -22.68
C THR A 276 19.06 2.72 -22.93
N HIS A 277 19.00 1.88 -21.90
CA HIS A 277 18.53 0.50 -21.99
C HIS A 277 17.07 0.43 -22.45
N VAL A 278 16.85 -0.22 -23.60
CA VAL A 278 15.51 -0.50 -24.12
C VAL A 278 14.98 -1.77 -23.48
N VAL A 279 13.85 -1.64 -22.79
CA VAL A 279 13.19 -2.75 -22.11
C VAL A 279 12.74 -3.79 -23.15
N LYS A 280 13.19 -5.04 -23.00
CA LYS A 280 12.90 -6.12 -23.98
C LYS A 280 11.59 -6.88 -23.71
N VAL A 281 11.07 -6.84 -22.48
CA VAL A 281 9.97 -7.70 -22.02
C VAL A 281 8.93 -6.90 -21.22
N GLY A 282 7.67 -7.34 -21.26
CA GLY A 282 6.58 -6.79 -20.45
C GLY A 282 5.89 -5.57 -21.07
N LYS A 283 5.08 -4.87 -20.28
CA LYS A 283 4.23 -3.76 -20.75
C LYS A 283 5.02 -2.55 -21.27
N SER A 284 6.27 -2.40 -20.82
CA SER A 284 7.16 -1.31 -21.23
C SER A 284 8.10 -1.72 -22.36
N ARG A 285 7.89 -2.88 -23.00
CA ARG A 285 8.72 -3.35 -24.10
C ARG A 285 8.86 -2.28 -25.19
N GLY A 286 10.09 -2.06 -25.67
CA GLY A 286 10.42 -1.05 -26.68
C GLY A 286 10.65 0.36 -26.12
N ASN A 287 10.27 0.63 -24.86
CA ASN A 287 10.57 1.90 -24.22
C ASN A 287 11.92 1.86 -23.51
N VAL A 288 12.55 3.02 -23.39
CA VAL A 288 13.72 3.24 -22.55
C VAL A 288 13.34 3.03 -21.08
N ARG A 289 14.26 2.47 -20.28
CA ARG A 289 14.09 2.27 -18.84
C ARG A 289 13.72 3.60 -18.17
N SER A 290 12.75 3.55 -17.26
CA SER A 290 12.28 4.76 -16.57
C SER A 290 13.30 5.32 -15.59
N ASP A 291 13.32 6.65 -15.44
CA ASP A 291 14.16 7.37 -14.46
C ASP A 291 14.03 6.80 -13.04
N ALA A 292 12.82 6.41 -12.63
CA ALA A 292 12.58 5.81 -11.33
C ALA A 292 13.24 4.42 -11.16
N SER A 293 13.27 3.63 -12.24
CA SER A 293 13.97 2.34 -12.23
C SER A 293 15.49 2.55 -12.19
N VAL A 294 16.02 3.47 -12.99
CA VAL A 294 17.45 3.83 -12.99
C VAL A 294 17.88 4.32 -11.59
N SER A 295 17.10 5.22 -11.00
CA SER A 295 17.34 5.73 -9.64
C SER A 295 17.35 4.61 -8.59
N SER A 296 16.44 3.64 -8.70
CA SER A 296 16.40 2.49 -7.78
C SER A 296 17.63 1.58 -7.92
N ILE A 297 18.09 1.32 -9.15
CA ILE A 297 19.29 0.52 -9.43
C ILE A 297 20.53 1.23 -8.88
N ALA A 298 20.69 2.51 -9.21
CA ALA A 298 21.79 3.33 -8.72
C ALA A 298 21.82 3.38 -7.18
N THR A 299 20.65 3.55 -6.54
CA THR A 299 20.56 3.55 -5.07
C THR A 299 21.00 2.22 -4.46
N ALA A 300 20.64 1.08 -5.05
CA ALA A 300 21.06 -0.23 -4.55
C ALA A 300 22.58 -0.39 -4.60
N VAL A 301 23.19 -0.07 -5.75
CA VAL A 301 24.65 -0.19 -5.95
C VAL A 301 25.42 0.80 -5.09
N LYS A 302 25.02 2.08 -5.07
CA LYS A 302 25.66 3.09 -4.21
C LYS A 302 25.55 2.71 -2.74
N GLY A 303 24.38 2.25 -2.28
CA GLY A 303 24.19 1.84 -0.91
C GLY A 303 25.13 0.71 -0.48
N LEU A 304 25.36 -0.27 -1.37
CA LEU A 304 26.33 -1.33 -1.12
C LEU A 304 27.73 -0.77 -0.91
N TYR A 305 28.22 0.07 -1.83
CA TYR A 305 29.58 0.62 -1.72
C TYR A 305 29.75 1.59 -0.56
N VAL A 306 28.74 2.38 -0.21
CA VAL A 306 28.75 3.22 1.00
C VAL A 306 28.92 2.35 2.24
N TYR A 307 28.11 1.29 2.35
CA TYR A 307 28.23 0.37 3.48
C TYR A 307 29.61 -0.30 3.56
N MET A 308 30.13 -0.78 2.42
CA MET A 308 31.44 -1.42 2.36
C MET A 308 32.58 -0.44 2.62
N TYR A 309 32.43 0.83 2.28
CA TYR A 309 33.41 1.88 2.61
C TYR A 309 33.46 2.10 4.14
N ASP A 310 32.30 2.18 4.79
CA ASP A 310 32.23 2.41 6.24
C ASP A 310 32.64 1.18 7.08
N HIS A 311 32.49 -0.04 6.54
CA HIS A 311 32.70 -1.30 7.27
C HIS A 311 33.72 -2.24 6.58
N GLY A 312 34.66 -1.67 5.83
CA GLY A 312 35.55 -2.41 4.92
C GLY A 312 36.37 -3.51 5.60
N ASP A 313 36.85 -3.28 6.83
CA ASP A 313 37.64 -4.26 7.58
C ASP A 313 36.85 -5.53 7.91
N VAL A 314 35.66 -5.35 8.46
CA VAL A 314 34.76 -6.45 8.82
C VAL A 314 34.29 -7.17 7.56
N ALA A 315 33.93 -6.43 6.51
CA ALA A 315 33.52 -7.00 5.23
C ALA A 315 34.63 -7.81 4.57
N ALA A 316 35.87 -7.31 4.59
CA ALA A 316 37.03 -8.00 4.02
C ALA A 316 37.29 -9.36 4.67
N GLN A 317 37.18 -9.43 6.00
CA GLN A 317 37.35 -10.66 6.75
C GLN A 317 36.19 -11.64 6.51
N LEU A 318 34.95 -11.18 6.70
CA LEU A 318 33.77 -12.05 6.64
C LEU A 318 33.48 -12.58 5.23
N LEU A 319 33.77 -11.78 4.20
CA LEU A 319 33.53 -12.15 2.81
C LEU A 319 34.74 -12.80 2.13
N ALA A 320 35.86 -12.97 2.86
CA ALA A 320 37.14 -13.44 2.32
C ALA A 320 37.60 -12.67 1.07
N GLU A 321 37.35 -11.36 1.03
CA GLU A 321 37.70 -10.49 -0.09
C GLU A 321 38.46 -9.25 0.44
N PRO A 322 39.80 -9.28 0.47
CA PRO A 322 40.60 -8.25 1.12
C PRO A 322 40.47 -6.88 0.47
N ARG A 323 40.02 -6.82 -0.79
CA ARG A 323 39.90 -5.55 -1.53
C ARG A 323 38.79 -4.64 -1.01
N TRP A 324 37.91 -5.12 -0.14
CA TRP A 324 36.95 -4.27 0.57
C TRP A 324 37.58 -3.37 1.63
N ARG A 325 38.74 -3.77 2.18
CA ARG A 325 39.50 -2.95 3.13
C ARG A 325 40.04 -1.71 2.43
N ASP A 326 40.04 -0.55 3.08
CA ASP A 326 40.59 0.70 2.55
C ASP A 326 40.04 1.10 1.17
N LEU A 327 38.72 1.03 0.98
CA LEU A 327 38.09 1.66 -0.18
C LEU A 327 38.29 3.18 -0.09
N PRO A 328 38.81 3.85 -1.13
CA PRO A 328 39.02 5.28 -1.08
C PRO A 328 37.70 6.05 -1.36
N PRO A 329 37.62 7.35 -1.04
CA PRO A 329 36.37 8.13 -1.09
C PRO A 329 35.70 8.22 -2.47
N GLU A 330 36.42 7.91 -3.55
CA GLU A 330 35.87 7.86 -4.91
C GLU A 330 34.74 6.81 -5.03
N TYR A 331 34.77 5.74 -4.22
CA TYR A 331 33.78 4.66 -4.25
C TYR A 331 32.43 5.00 -3.59
N VAL A 332 32.35 6.12 -2.88
CA VAL A 332 31.08 6.63 -2.33
C VAL A 332 30.54 7.84 -3.12
N ARG A 333 31.31 8.32 -4.11
CA ARG A 333 31.04 9.52 -4.91
C ARG A 333 30.84 9.22 -6.39
N PHE A 334 30.26 8.07 -6.72
CA PHE A 334 30.01 7.66 -8.11
C PHE A 334 29.24 8.69 -8.93
N TRP A 335 28.21 9.30 -8.34
CA TRP A 335 27.28 10.19 -9.02
C TRP A 335 27.07 11.49 -8.22
N MET A 336 27.11 12.61 -8.93
CA MET A 336 26.87 13.95 -8.42
C MET A 336 25.36 14.28 -8.44
N PRO A 337 24.91 15.30 -7.69
CA PRO A 337 23.56 15.84 -7.85
C PRO A 337 23.27 16.16 -9.32
N GLY A 338 22.18 15.60 -9.87
CA GLY A 338 21.79 15.74 -11.27
C GLY A 338 22.15 14.55 -12.17
N ASP A 339 23.21 13.79 -11.85
CA ASP A 339 23.58 12.59 -12.62
C ASP A 339 22.45 11.54 -12.56
N VAL A 340 21.91 11.33 -11.36
CA VAL A 340 20.76 10.46 -11.13
C VAL A 340 19.58 11.34 -10.76
N LYS A 341 18.54 11.30 -11.60
CA LYS A 341 17.27 11.95 -11.29
C LYS A 341 16.69 11.35 -9.99
N PRO A 342 16.31 12.17 -9.00
CA PRO A 342 15.69 11.68 -7.78
C PRO A 342 14.46 10.83 -8.09
N LYS A 343 14.21 9.83 -7.24
CA LYS A 343 12.99 9.02 -7.34
C LYS A 343 11.78 9.94 -7.20
N GLY A 344 11.03 10.10 -8.29
CA GLY A 344 9.89 11.02 -8.35
C GLY A 344 10.19 12.44 -8.85
N SER A 345 11.39 12.75 -9.36
CA SER A 345 11.68 14.06 -9.96
C SER A 345 10.95 14.29 -11.30
N SER A 346 10.57 13.22 -11.99
CA SER A 346 9.44 13.25 -12.92
C SER A 346 8.15 13.31 -12.09
N ARG A 347 7.96 14.38 -11.33
CA ARG A 347 6.63 14.77 -10.89
C ARG A 347 5.93 15.18 -12.17
N ARG A 348 5.30 14.22 -12.87
CA ARG A 348 4.15 14.61 -13.70
C ARG A 348 3.29 15.46 -12.77
N ARG A 349 3.06 16.71 -13.15
CA ARG A 349 2.21 17.61 -12.41
C ARG A 349 0.94 16.82 -12.09
N PHE A 350 0.59 16.74 -10.80
CA PHE A 350 -0.66 16.11 -10.42
C PHE A 350 -1.76 16.87 -11.17
N ASP A 351 -2.46 16.16 -12.05
CA ASP A 351 -3.49 16.70 -12.91
C ASP A 351 -4.76 15.87 -12.76
N GLU A 352 -5.87 16.38 -13.31
CA GLU A 352 -7.20 15.76 -13.19
C GLU A 352 -7.24 14.31 -13.71
N ARG A 353 -6.33 13.91 -14.61
CA ARG A 353 -6.26 12.53 -15.15
C ARG A 353 -5.87 11.51 -14.09
N HIS A 354 -5.31 11.94 -12.96
CA HIS A 354 -5.00 11.09 -11.81
C HIS A 354 -6.20 10.86 -10.90
N ILE A 355 -7.24 11.67 -11.04
CA ILE A 355 -8.50 11.57 -10.30
C ILE A 355 -9.49 10.77 -11.16
N ILE A 356 -10.32 9.96 -10.50
CA ILE A 356 -11.55 9.40 -11.07
C ILE A 356 -12.68 10.28 -10.59
N THR A 357 -13.49 10.73 -11.52
CA THR A 357 -14.53 11.73 -11.31
C THR A 357 -15.81 11.07 -10.82
N ASP A 358 -16.73 11.84 -10.24
CA ASP A 358 -17.88 11.27 -9.53
C ASP A 358 -18.82 10.48 -10.43
N ASP A 359 -19.02 10.96 -11.65
CA ASP A 359 -19.77 10.28 -12.71
C ASP A 359 -19.13 8.91 -13.04
N VAL A 360 -17.83 8.88 -13.32
CA VAL A 360 -17.10 7.65 -13.64
C VAL A 360 -17.05 6.71 -12.43
N LEU A 361 -16.81 7.24 -11.23
CA LEU A 361 -16.72 6.44 -10.00
C LEU A 361 -18.06 5.77 -9.68
N SER A 362 -19.17 6.47 -9.89
CA SER A 362 -20.52 5.92 -9.71
C SER A 362 -20.77 4.76 -10.68
N GLU A 363 -20.35 4.88 -11.94
CA GLU A 363 -20.41 3.77 -12.90
C GLU A 363 -19.48 2.60 -12.49
N VAL A 364 -18.29 2.86 -11.93
CA VAL A 364 -17.43 1.80 -11.37
C VAL A 364 -18.16 1.04 -10.25
N VAL A 365 -18.78 1.74 -9.30
CA VAL A 365 -19.48 1.13 -8.16
C VAL A 365 -20.69 0.32 -8.63
N LYS A 366 -21.49 0.88 -9.54
CA LYS A 366 -22.63 0.20 -10.17
C LYS A 366 -22.24 -1.14 -10.80
N HIS A 367 -21.07 -1.22 -11.43
CA HIS A 367 -20.58 -2.44 -12.06
C HIS A 367 -19.67 -3.30 -11.16
N ALA A 368 -19.44 -2.94 -9.90
CA ALA A 368 -18.55 -3.67 -9.00
C ALA A 368 -19.03 -5.12 -8.73
N HIS A 369 -20.34 -5.34 -8.71
CA HIS A 369 -20.98 -6.66 -8.51
C HIS A 369 -20.44 -7.73 -9.48
N ILE A 370 -20.16 -7.38 -10.74
CA ILE A 370 -19.61 -8.28 -11.76
C ILE A 370 -18.32 -8.99 -11.29
N ILE A 371 -17.51 -8.36 -10.43
CA ILE A 371 -16.33 -9.00 -9.84
C ILE A 371 -16.74 -10.11 -8.87
N GLY A 372 -17.74 -9.86 -8.03
CA GLY A 372 -18.20 -10.75 -6.98
C GLY A 372 -19.11 -11.88 -7.46
N ASP A 373 -19.98 -11.60 -8.43
CA ASP A 373 -21.05 -12.50 -8.85
C ASP A 373 -20.53 -13.87 -9.28
N PRO A 374 -21.31 -14.95 -9.07
CA PRO A 374 -20.99 -16.29 -9.53
C PRO A 374 -20.66 -16.33 -11.02
N ARG A 375 -19.82 -17.28 -11.43
CA ARG A 375 -19.42 -17.39 -12.84
C ARG A 375 -20.58 -17.86 -13.72
N GLU A 376 -21.49 -18.63 -13.13
CA GLU A 376 -22.72 -19.14 -13.73
C GLU A 376 -23.65 -17.99 -14.13
N GLU A 377 -23.61 -16.87 -13.40
CA GLU A 377 -24.41 -15.67 -13.62
C GLU A 377 -23.68 -14.62 -14.49
N GLY A 378 -22.53 -14.98 -15.08
CA GLY A 378 -21.72 -14.09 -15.91
C GLY A 378 -20.69 -13.24 -15.16
N GLY A 379 -20.58 -13.43 -13.84
CA GLY A 379 -19.60 -12.77 -12.97
C GLY A 379 -18.18 -13.36 -13.02
N MET A 380 -17.31 -12.90 -12.13
CA MET A 380 -15.92 -13.38 -12.02
C MET A 380 -15.71 -14.41 -10.90
N GLY A 381 -16.68 -14.56 -9.99
CA GLY A 381 -16.63 -15.42 -8.81
C GLY A 381 -15.55 -15.03 -7.81
N ASP A 382 -15.36 -13.73 -7.56
CA ASP A 382 -14.32 -13.19 -6.67
C ASP A 382 -14.89 -12.10 -5.74
N PRO A 383 -15.79 -12.47 -4.80
CA PRO A 383 -16.44 -11.52 -3.88
C PRO A 383 -15.43 -10.78 -2.99
N GLN A 384 -14.29 -11.40 -2.69
CA GLN A 384 -13.18 -10.76 -1.99
C GLN A 384 -12.66 -9.55 -2.78
N ALA A 385 -12.38 -9.70 -4.08
CA ALA A 385 -11.91 -8.61 -4.91
C ALA A 385 -12.95 -7.48 -5.04
N MET A 386 -14.24 -7.79 -5.09
CA MET A 386 -15.30 -6.78 -5.06
C MET A 386 -15.22 -5.94 -3.77
N ARG A 387 -15.19 -6.57 -2.61
CA ARG A 387 -15.12 -5.89 -1.31
C ARG A 387 -13.81 -5.12 -1.13
N ILE A 388 -12.68 -5.63 -1.62
CA ILE A 388 -11.41 -4.87 -1.66
C ILE A 388 -11.58 -3.58 -2.46
N LEU A 389 -12.24 -3.60 -3.62
CA LEU A 389 -12.49 -2.40 -4.43
C LEU A 389 -13.34 -1.38 -3.64
N LEU A 390 -14.43 -1.82 -3.01
CA LEU A 390 -15.31 -0.95 -2.23
C LEU A 390 -14.57 -0.33 -1.04
N LEU A 391 -13.80 -1.11 -0.29
CA LEU A 391 -12.97 -0.59 0.81
C LEU A 391 -11.94 0.43 0.32
N MET A 392 -11.30 0.19 -0.83
CA MET A 392 -10.35 1.14 -1.41
C MET A 392 -11.01 2.46 -1.81
N ILE A 393 -12.23 2.42 -2.35
CA ILE A 393 -13.02 3.61 -2.69
C ILE A 393 -13.39 4.38 -1.42
N ALA A 394 -13.92 3.69 -0.41
CA ALA A 394 -14.38 4.29 0.83
C ALA A 394 -13.24 4.92 1.65
N THR A 395 -12.08 4.26 1.72
CA THR A 395 -10.99 4.61 2.66
C THR A 395 -9.77 5.29 2.02
N GLY A 396 -9.61 5.20 0.70
CA GLY A 396 -8.41 5.67 -0.01
C GLY A 396 -7.10 4.98 0.44
N ARG A 397 -7.17 3.82 1.12
CA ARG A 397 -5.99 3.04 1.50
C ARG A 397 -5.27 2.44 0.31
N ARG A 398 -3.97 2.16 0.46
CA ARG A 398 -3.19 1.47 -0.58
C ARG A 398 -3.66 0.03 -0.67
N VAL A 399 -3.62 -0.55 -1.87
CA VAL A 399 -4.09 -1.92 -2.11
C VAL A 399 -3.49 -2.96 -1.16
N ASN A 400 -2.19 -2.89 -0.87
CA ASN A 400 -1.56 -3.85 0.05
C ASN A 400 -2.00 -3.64 1.50
N GLU A 401 -2.36 -2.41 1.90
CA GLU A 401 -2.85 -2.12 3.25
C GLU A 401 -4.24 -2.75 3.47
N ILE A 402 -5.07 -2.81 2.41
CA ILE A 402 -6.38 -3.49 2.43
C ILE A 402 -6.24 -5.01 2.29
N CYS A 403 -5.44 -5.49 1.34
CA CYS A 403 -5.28 -6.93 1.11
C CYS A 403 -4.66 -7.68 2.29
N MET A 404 -3.97 -6.99 3.19
CA MET A 404 -3.32 -7.56 4.38
C MET A 404 -4.05 -7.17 5.67
N LEU A 405 -5.30 -6.71 5.62
CA LEU A 405 -6.08 -6.48 6.84
C LEU A 405 -6.17 -7.76 7.67
N ASP A 406 -6.01 -7.60 8.99
CA ASP A 406 -6.26 -8.66 9.96
C ASP A 406 -7.73 -9.09 9.87
N PHE A 407 -8.04 -10.34 10.26
CA PHE A 407 -9.42 -10.83 10.24
C PHE A 407 -10.39 -9.96 11.04
N SER A 408 -9.95 -9.38 12.16
CA SER A 408 -10.75 -8.47 13.00
C SER A 408 -10.11 -7.07 13.06
N PRO A 409 -10.23 -6.25 11.99
CA PRO A 409 -9.49 -5.00 11.88
C PRO A 409 -10.23 -3.80 12.51
N LEU A 410 -11.44 -3.99 13.03
CA LEU A 410 -12.30 -2.92 13.54
C LEU A 410 -12.29 -2.88 15.07
N THR A 411 -12.19 -1.67 15.62
CA THR A 411 -12.44 -1.39 17.04
C THR A 411 -13.59 -0.37 17.14
N PRO A 412 -14.67 -0.67 17.87
CA PRO A 412 -15.79 0.27 18.02
C PRO A 412 -15.33 1.54 18.74
N VAL A 413 -15.93 2.68 18.38
CA VAL A 413 -15.66 3.97 19.01
C VAL A 413 -16.92 4.39 19.73
N ALA A 414 -16.92 4.36 21.06
CA ALA A 414 -18.05 4.86 21.84
C ALA A 414 -18.16 6.39 21.69
N GLN A 415 -19.34 6.88 21.31
CA GLN A 415 -19.69 8.29 21.45
C GLN A 415 -20.46 8.46 22.76
N ASN A 416 -20.06 9.44 23.58
CA ASN A 416 -20.66 9.90 24.83
C ASN A 416 -22.07 9.35 25.16
N GLY A 417 -22.16 8.15 25.74
CA GLY A 417 -23.36 7.65 26.42
C GLY A 417 -24.47 7.07 25.56
N THR A 418 -24.31 6.91 24.24
CA THR A 418 -25.27 6.19 23.39
C THR A 418 -24.56 5.13 22.56
N ASP A 419 -25.00 3.87 22.67
CA ASP A 419 -24.50 2.67 21.96
C ASP A 419 -24.72 2.68 20.44
N ASP A 420 -24.83 3.86 19.82
CA ASP A 420 -25.05 3.98 18.37
C ASP A 420 -23.71 3.87 17.62
N SER A 421 -23.27 2.64 17.38
CA SER A 421 -21.95 2.29 16.84
C SER A 421 -21.83 2.52 15.32
N SER A 422 -22.24 3.68 14.82
CA SER A 422 -22.16 4.03 13.39
C SER A 422 -20.74 4.33 12.90
N ILE A 423 -19.79 4.54 13.82
CA ILE A 423 -18.39 4.85 13.52
C ILE A 423 -17.48 3.81 14.20
N ALA A 424 -16.51 3.31 13.45
CA ALA A 424 -15.47 2.40 13.95
C ALA A 424 -14.07 2.93 13.64
N ARG A 425 -13.07 2.42 14.36
CA ARG A 425 -11.66 2.62 14.04
C ARG A 425 -11.16 1.39 13.30
N LEU A 426 -10.76 1.57 12.05
CA LEU A 426 -10.13 0.54 11.23
C LEU A 426 -8.61 0.58 11.42
N ARG A 427 -8.05 -0.51 11.96
CA ARG A 427 -6.62 -0.80 11.94
C ARG A 427 -6.24 -1.38 10.58
N TYR A 428 -5.25 -0.78 9.93
CA TYR A 428 -4.73 -1.22 8.63
C TYR A 428 -3.23 -1.46 8.71
N GLN A 429 -2.71 -2.29 7.81
CA GLN A 429 -1.28 -2.63 7.83
C GLN A 429 -0.43 -1.56 7.17
N GLN A 430 0.23 -0.72 7.97
CA GLN A 430 1.13 0.32 7.46
C GLN A 430 2.41 -0.32 6.88
N THR A 431 2.51 -0.33 5.55
CA THR A 431 3.61 -1.03 4.84
C THR A 431 4.79 -0.15 4.45
N LYS A 432 4.67 1.18 4.62
CA LYS A 432 5.58 2.15 4.01
C LYS A 432 6.37 2.98 5.00
N ILE A 433 5.78 3.27 6.15
CA ILE A 433 6.32 4.23 7.11
C ILE A 433 6.33 3.57 8.47
N ASP A 434 7.50 3.40 9.03
CA ASP A 434 7.63 2.90 10.39
C ASP A 434 7.18 3.94 11.41
N GLY A 435 6.47 3.51 12.46
CA GLY A 435 5.94 4.38 13.51
C GLY A 435 4.76 5.31 13.14
N ALA A 436 4.28 5.29 11.88
CA ALA A 436 3.09 6.08 11.52
C ALA A 436 1.79 5.47 12.09
N PRO A 437 0.77 6.29 12.40
CA PRO A 437 -0.53 5.79 12.83
C PRO A 437 -1.08 4.77 11.83
N ASN A 438 -1.48 3.61 12.33
CA ASN A 438 -2.00 2.50 11.54
C ASN A 438 -3.53 2.37 11.68
N THR A 439 -4.22 3.45 12.08
CA THR A 439 -5.67 3.47 12.26
C THR A 439 -6.32 4.66 11.57
N ILE A 440 -7.53 4.47 11.04
CA ILE A 440 -8.42 5.53 10.55
C ILE A 440 -9.83 5.36 11.11
N PHE A 441 -10.60 6.45 11.18
CA PHE A 441 -12.04 6.35 11.42
C PHE A 441 -12.75 5.97 10.12
N VAL A 442 -13.78 5.14 10.24
CA VAL A 442 -14.59 4.64 9.14
C VAL A 442 -16.06 4.61 9.53
N ASP A 443 -16.92 4.86 8.54
CA ASP A 443 -18.37 4.88 8.69
C ASP A 443 -18.97 3.47 8.59
N ASN A 444 -20.28 3.36 8.88
CA ASN A 444 -21.00 2.09 8.90
C ASN A 444 -20.88 1.27 7.60
N GLU A 445 -20.80 1.90 6.42
CA GLU A 445 -20.60 1.18 5.15
C GLU A 445 -19.36 0.27 5.17
N VAL A 446 -18.25 0.76 5.72
CA VAL A 446 -17.01 -0.01 5.85
C VAL A 446 -17.18 -1.13 6.87
N VAL A 447 -17.89 -0.86 7.97
CA VAL A 447 -18.19 -1.86 9.01
C VAL A 447 -18.97 -3.03 8.42
N GLN A 448 -20.02 -2.73 7.64
CA GLN A 448 -20.83 -3.76 6.96
C GLN A 448 -20.01 -4.57 5.95
N ILE A 449 -19.17 -3.91 5.12
CA ILE A 449 -18.32 -4.63 4.16
C ILE A 449 -17.36 -5.60 4.87
N VAL A 450 -16.78 -5.19 6.00
CA VAL A 450 -15.91 -6.06 6.80
C VAL A 450 -16.70 -7.23 7.39
N ALA A 451 -17.87 -6.98 7.98
CA ALA A 451 -18.72 -8.02 8.56
C ALA A 451 -19.15 -9.07 7.53
N GLU A 452 -19.61 -8.63 6.35
CA GLU A 452 -19.97 -9.53 5.24
C GLU A 452 -18.77 -10.36 4.77
N GLN A 453 -17.58 -9.76 4.73
CA GLN A 453 -16.37 -10.46 4.33
C GLN A 453 -15.96 -11.51 5.37
N GLN A 454 -16.06 -11.20 6.67
CA GLN A 454 -15.80 -12.16 7.75
C GLN A 454 -16.74 -13.35 7.66
N GLN A 455 -18.05 -13.09 7.52
CA GLN A 455 -19.05 -14.15 7.39
C GLN A 455 -18.80 -15.03 6.16
N TRP A 456 -18.54 -14.41 5.01
CA TRP A 456 -18.21 -15.14 3.78
C TRP A 456 -16.96 -16.02 3.96
N LEU A 457 -15.94 -15.49 4.63
CA LEU A 457 -14.67 -16.20 4.82
C LEU A 457 -14.83 -17.40 5.75
N LEU A 458 -15.54 -17.25 6.87
CA LEU A 458 -15.82 -18.38 7.78
C LEU A 458 -16.58 -19.50 7.06
N GLN A 459 -17.64 -19.17 6.32
CA GLN A 459 -18.38 -20.15 5.51
C GLN A 459 -17.52 -20.81 4.43
N HIS A 460 -16.55 -20.09 3.87
CA HIS A 460 -15.64 -20.63 2.87
C HIS A 460 -14.62 -21.60 3.48
N LEU A 461 -14.12 -21.32 4.68
CA LEU A 461 -13.15 -22.15 5.41
C LEU A 461 -13.81 -23.39 6.03
N GLU A 462 -15.04 -23.27 6.53
CA GLU A 462 -15.84 -24.41 7.03
C GLU A 462 -16.02 -25.49 5.95
N LYS A 463 -16.31 -25.09 4.70
CA LYS A 463 -16.39 -26.03 3.55
C LYS A 463 -15.08 -26.76 3.27
N SER A 464 -13.97 -26.22 3.76
CA SER A 464 -12.63 -26.79 3.63
C SER A 464 -12.20 -27.57 4.88
N GLY A 465 -13.09 -27.77 5.86
CA GLY A 465 -12.81 -28.56 7.07
C GLY A 465 -11.83 -27.90 8.06
N ILE A 466 -11.66 -26.58 7.97
CA ILE A 466 -10.73 -25.82 8.84
C ILE A 466 -11.54 -24.89 9.73
N SER A 467 -11.34 -24.99 11.04
CA SER A 467 -12.06 -24.22 12.06
C SER A 467 -11.23 -23.11 12.68
N ASP A 468 -9.96 -22.96 12.30
CA ASP A 468 -9.09 -21.91 12.81
C ASP A 468 -9.54 -20.53 12.31
N VAL A 469 -9.46 -19.52 13.19
CA VAL A 469 -9.67 -18.12 12.81
C VAL A 469 -8.51 -17.72 11.88
N PRO A 470 -8.79 -17.26 10.64
CA PRO A 470 -7.74 -16.89 9.71
C PRO A 470 -7.01 -15.63 10.18
N GLU A 471 -5.75 -15.50 9.80
CA GLU A 471 -4.95 -14.31 10.11
C GLU A 471 -5.44 -13.08 9.34
N TYR A 472 -5.82 -13.28 8.07
CA TYR A 472 -6.19 -12.19 7.15
C TYR A 472 -7.68 -12.18 6.82
N LEU A 473 -8.26 -10.99 6.71
CA LEU A 473 -9.64 -10.78 6.24
C LEU A 473 -9.81 -11.15 4.74
N PHE A 474 -8.76 -10.96 3.95
CA PHE A 474 -8.73 -11.28 2.53
C PHE A 474 -7.63 -12.29 2.24
N ILE A 475 -8.01 -13.47 1.77
CA ILE A 475 -7.10 -14.60 1.61
C ILE A 475 -6.88 -14.97 0.14
N LYS A 476 -5.70 -15.53 -0.14
CA LYS A 476 -5.42 -16.17 -1.43
C LYS A 476 -6.28 -17.44 -1.56
N HIS A 477 -6.89 -17.66 -2.72
CA HIS A 477 -7.74 -18.85 -2.97
C HIS A 477 -6.97 -20.17 -3.18
N GLN A 478 -5.71 -20.12 -3.63
CA GLN A 478 -4.97 -21.32 -4.06
C GLN A 478 -3.83 -21.65 -3.10
N ASN A 479 -3.70 -22.92 -2.70
CA ASN A 479 -2.64 -23.40 -1.81
C ASN A 479 -2.52 -22.54 -0.54
N ASN A 480 -3.66 -22.32 0.11
CA ASN A 480 -3.79 -21.49 1.32
C ASN A 480 -5.03 -21.95 2.12
N LEU A 481 -5.11 -23.25 2.37
CA LEU A 481 -6.24 -23.85 3.09
C LEU A 481 -6.45 -23.20 4.46
N ARG A 482 -5.36 -22.88 5.18
CA ARG A 482 -5.38 -22.23 6.50
C ARG A 482 -5.66 -20.72 6.48
N GLY A 483 -5.80 -20.10 5.30
CA GLY A 483 -6.05 -18.66 5.22
C GLY A 483 -4.90 -17.76 5.70
N ASN A 484 -3.69 -18.29 5.86
CA ASN A 484 -2.51 -17.56 6.36
C ASN A 484 -1.74 -16.78 5.27
N GLN A 485 -2.22 -16.80 4.02
CA GLN A 485 -1.67 -15.96 2.95
C GLN A 485 -2.68 -14.89 2.52
N PRO A 486 -2.27 -13.60 2.52
CA PRO A 486 -3.16 -12.52 2.14
C PRO A 486 -3.48 -12.55 0.64
N TYR A 487 -4.56 -11.87 0.27
CA TYR A 487 -4.96 -11.73 -1.12
C TYR A 487 -3.89 -10.98 -1.94
N TYR A 488 -3.55 -11.48 -3.13
CA TYR A 488 -2.49 -10.90 -3.94
C TYR A 488 -2.99 -9.66 -4.70
N ALA A 489 -2.40 -8.51 -4.41
CA ALA A 489 -2.69 -7.27 -5.12
C ALA A 489 -2.46 -7.34 -6.64
N ALA A 490 -1.65 -8.29 -7.13
CA ALA A 490 -1.49 -8.56 -8.56
C ALA A 490 -2.76 -9.18 -9.17
N ASN A 491 -3.37 -10.14 -8.48
CA ASN A 491 -4.63 -10.77 -8.90
C ASN A 491 -5.76 -9.74 -8.87
N PHE A 492 -5.83 -8.91 -7.82
CA PHE A 492 -6.81 -7.84 -7.71
C PHE A 492 -6.74 -6.89 -8.91
N ARG A 493 -5.52 -6.42 -9.27
CA ARG A 493 -5.32 -5.58 -10.46
C ARG A 493 -5.74 -6.27 -11.76
N GLN A 494 -5.62 -7.60 -11.87
CA GLN A 494 -6.13 -8.33 -13.02
C GLN A 494 -7.66 -8.33 -13.06
N ARG A 495 -8.33 -8.52 -11.91
CA ARG A 495 -9.80 -8.40 -11.78
C ARG A 495 -10.28 -7.01 -12.19
N LEU A 496 -9.63 -5.94 -11.73
CA LEU A 496 -9.98 -4.57 -12.13
C LEU A 496 -9.84 -4.34 -13.64
N ASN A 497 -8.77 -4.85 -14.27
CA ASN A 497 -8.63 -4.75 -15.72
C ASN A 497 -9.71 -5.55 -16.47
N LYS A 498 -10.15 -6.69 -15.91
CA LYS A 498 -11.25 -7.46 -16.49
C LYS A 498 -12.58 -6.70 -16.33
N LEU A 499 -12.83 -6.09 -15.17
CA LEU A 499 -14.02 -5.27 -14.92
C LEU A 499 -14.14 -4.15 -15.94
N VAL A 500 -13.07 -3.35 -16.11
CA VAL A 500 -13.04 -2.25 -17.08
C VAL A 500 -13.39 -2.73 -18.49
N LYS A 501 -12.90 -3.89 -18.90
CA LYS A 501 -13.20 -4.46 -20.22
C LYS A 501 -14.63 -4.97 -20.34
N THR A 502 -15.11 -5.71 -19.34
CA THR A 502 -16.45 -6.31 -19.35
C THR A 502 -17.54 -5.25 -19.28
N ALA A 503 -17.39 -4.25 -18.42
CA ALA A 503 -18.33 -3.15 -18.25
C ALA A 503 -18.08 -1.97 -19.20
N LYS A 504 -17.07 -2.06 -20.09
CA LYS A 504 -16.69 -1.01 -21.05
C LYS A 504 -16.52 0.38 -20.40
N LEU A 505 -15.88 0.40 -19.23
CA LEU A 505 -15.70 1.62 -18.44
C LEU A 505 -14.65 2.52 -19.09
N ASN A 506 -15.03 3.76 -19.36
CA ASN A 506 -14.16 4.78 -19.96
C ASN A 506 -13.91 5.92 -18.96
N ASP A 507 -12.82 6.65 -19.17
CA ASP A 507 -12.61 7.95 -18.52
C ASP A 507 -13.33 9.07 -19.29
N ARG A 508 -13.24 10.31 -18.77
CA ARG A 508 -13.87 11.50 -19.37
C ARG A 508 -13.42 11.77 -20.80
N ASP A 509 -12.22 11.34 -21.18
CA ASP A 509 -11.65 11.52 -22.51
C ASP A 509 -12.10 10.39 -23.47
N GLY A 510 -12.99 9.50 -23.03
CA GLY A 510 -13.47 8.35 -23.81
C GLY A 510 -12.46 7.19 -23.90
N ASN A 511 -11.35 7.25 -23.16
CA ASN A 511 -10.35 6.20 -23.16
C ASN A 511 -10.68 5.11 -22.13
N PRO A 512 -10.24 3.85 -22.31
CA PRO A 512 -10.47 2.80 -21.33
C PRO A 512 -9.93 3.16 -19.93
N LEU A 513 -10.80 3.07 -18.93
CA LEU A 513 -10.48 3.51 -17.58
C LEU A 513 -9.29 2.75 -16.98
N ARG A 514 -8.25 3.47 -16.55
CA ARG A 514 -7.07 2.87 -15.90
C ARG A 514 -7.29 2.55 -14.42
N LEU A 515 -8.33 1.79 -14.09
CA LEU A 515 -8.70 1.47 -12.71
C LEU A 515 -7.64 0.62 -11.96
N SER A 516 -6.89 -0.22 -12.68
CA SER A 516 -5.80 -1.02 -12.09
C SER A 516 -4.60 -0.18 -11.60
N ALA A 517 -4.53 1.10 -11.96
CA ALA A 517 -3.66 2.07 -11.30
C ALA A 517 -4.32 2.51 -9.98
N THR A 518 -4.37 1.58 -9.02
CA THR A 518 -5.16 1.67 -7.78
C THR A 518 -4.87 2.91 -6.93
N HIS A 519 -3.73 3.58 -7.13
CA HIS A 519 -3.42 4.85 -6.47
C HIS A 519 -4.36 5.99 -6.88
N ARG A 520 -5.01 5.91 -8.06
CA ARG A 520 -6.05 6.87 -8.49
C ARG A 520 -7.22 6.94 -7.50
N LEU A 521 -7.64 5.81 -6.94
CA LEU A 521 -8.72 5.76 -5.93
C LEU A 521 -8.34 6.55 -4.68
N ARG A 522 -7.07 6.46 -4.26
CA ARG A 522 -6.55 7.25 -3.15
C ARG A 522 -6.51 8.74 -3.50
N HIS A 523 -6.09 9.10 -4.71
CA HIS A 523 -6.12 10.49 -5.14
C HIS A 523 -7.54 11.05 -5.16
N THR A 524 -8.51 10.30 -5.71
CA THR A 524 -9.93 10.65 -5.67
C THR A 524 -10.42 10.86 -4.24
N LYS A 525 -10.17 9.93 -3.31
CA LYS A 525 -10.62 10.08 -1.91
C LYS A 525 -9.98 11.30 -1.24
N ALA A 526 -8.68 11.53 -1.46
CA ALA A 526 -7.97 12.68 -0.91
C ALA A 526 -8.55 14.01 -1.40
N THR A 527 -8.76 14.14 -2.71
CA THR A 527 -9.37 15.32 -3.33
C THR A 527 -10.79 15.53 -2.82
N LYS A 528 -11.63 14.48 -2.77
CA LYS A 528 -12.99 14.58 -2.20
C LYS A 528 -13.02 15.11 -0.77
N LEU A 529 -12.08 14.68 0.08
CA LEU A 529 -11.99 15.18 1.46
C LEU A 529 -11.63 16.68 1.49
N LEU A 530 -10.72 17.11 0.62
CA LEU A 530 -10.33 18.53 0.52
C LEU A 530 -11.46 19.38 -0.05
N ASP A 531 -12.14 18.90 -1.09
CA ASP A 531 -13.29 19.59 -1.70
C ASP A 531 -14.45 19.71 -0.70
N ALA A 532 -14.60 18.75 0.23
CA ALA A 532 -15.52 18.80 1.36
C ALA A 532 -15.04 19.71 2.52
N GLY A 533 -13.94 20.45 2.35
CA GLY A 533 -13.41 21.39 3.35
C GLY A 533 -12.61 20.77 4.49
N VAL A 534 -12.25 19.49 4.42
CA VAL A 534 -11.43 18.85 5.46
C VAL A 534 -10.02 19.47 5.48
N PRO A 535 -9.51 19.92 6.63
CA PRO A 535 -8.21 20.57 6.70
C PRO A 535 -7.07 19.69 6.17
N LEU A 536 -6.10 20.29 5.46
CA LEU A 536 -4.98 19.58 4.84
C LEU A 536 -4.22 18.67 5.81
N HIS A 537 -3.97 19.12 7.05
CA HIS A 537 -3.27 18.33 8.07
C HIS A 537 -4.09 17.10 8.52
N VAL A 538 -5.43 17.18 8.51
CA VAL A 538 -6.32 16.05 8.80
C VAL A 538 -6.28 15.06 7.64
N VAL A 539 -6.34 15.53 6.39
CA VAL A 539 -6.18 14.67 5.21
C VAL A 539 -4.80 14.01 5.18
N GLN A 540 -3.73 14.74 5.52
CA GLN A 540 -2.37 14.21 5.65
C GLN A 540 -2.32 13.06 6.65
N ARG A 541 -2.88 13.25 7.85
CA ARG A 541 -2.95 12.21 8.89
C ARG A 541 -3.82 11.04 8.45
N TYR A 542 -4.99 11.30 7.89
CA TYR A 542 -5.89 10.29 7.34
C TYR A 542 -5.17 9.42 6.32
N LEU A 543 -4.44 10.03 5.38
CA LEU A 543 -3.67 9.34 4.35
C LEU A 543 -2.39 8.66 4.89
N GLY A 544 -1.91 9.01 6.08
CA GLY A 544 -0.65 8.52 6.61
C GLY A 544 0.55 9.05 5.80
N HIS A 545 0.57 10.35 5.51
CA HIS A 545 1.68 11.03 4.87
C HIS A 545 2.65 11.59 5.93
N THR A 546 3.94 11.25 5.83
CA THR A 546 4.99 11.74 6.74
C THR A 546 5.35 13.22 6.57
N SER A 547 5.06 13.80 5.40
CA SER A 547 5.45 15.17 5.09
C SER A 547 4.29 15.92 4.42
N PRO A 548 4.10 17.21 4.73
CA PRO A 548 3.07 18.03 4.09
C PRO A 548 3.21 18.07 2.55
N GLU A 549 4.44 18.03 2.02
CA GLU A 549 4.71 18.07 0.57
C GLU A 549 4.02 16.93 -0.18
N MET A 550 3.85 15.76 0.45
CA MET A 550 3.12 14.64 -0.15
C MET A 550 1.62 14.89 -0.26
N THR A 551 1.05 15.70 0.63
CA THR A 551 -0.38 16.08 0.59
C THR A 551 -0.59 17.33 -0.27
N MET A 552 0.38 18.23 -0.32
CA MET A 552 0.34 19.45 -1.14
C MET A 552 0.19 19.18 -2.63
N ILE A 553 0.47 17.96 -3.11
CA ILE A 553 0.17 17.58 -4.50
C ILE A 553 -1.32 17.74 -4.84
N TYR A 554 -2.20 17.62 -3.84
CA TYR A 554 -3.65 17.81 -3.99
C TYR A 554 -4.08 19.27 -3.90
N ALA A 555 -3.20 20.19 -3.49
CA ALA A 555 -3.57 21.60 -3.36
C ALA A 555 -3.90 22.27 -4.70
N HIS A 556 -3.52 21.68 -5.83
CA HIS A 556 -3.89 22.19 -7.16
C HIS A 556 -5.41 22.20 -7.42
N THR A 557 -6.21 21.34 -6.77
CA THR A 557 -7.68 21.41 -6.87
C THR A 557 -8.29 22.50 -6.00
N LEU A 558 -7.50 23.11 -5.10
CA LEU A 558 -7.97 24.20 -4.23
C LEU A 558 -7.90 25.57 -4.92
N ASP A 559 -7.55 25.71 -6.21
CA ASP A 559 -7.43 27.04 -6.82
C ASP A 559 -8.80 27.75 -6.94
N SER A 560 -9.88 26.98 -7.14
CA SER A 560 -11.26 27.46 -7.03
C SER A 560 -11.66 27.76 -5.59
N THR A 561 -11.30 26.87 -4.65
CA THR A 561 -11.55 27.07 -3.21
C THR A 561 -10.78 28.27 -2.65
N ALA A 562 -9.54 28.48 -3.07
CA ALA A 562 -8.69 29.57 -2.66
C ALA A 562 -9.23 30.90 -3.16
N LYS A 563 -9.77 30.94 -4.38
CA LYS A 563 -10.51 32.11 -4.89
C LYS A 563 -11.76 32.39 -4.04
N ALA A 564 -12.59 31.37 -3.78
CA ALA A 564 -13.79 31.53 -2.95
C ALA A 564 -13.44 32.00 -1.52
N GLU A 565 -12.42 31.41 -0.90
CA GLU A 565 -11.93 31.82 0.42
C GLU A 565 -11.34 33.24 0.40
N PHE A 566 -10.62 33.64 -0.65
CA PHE A 566 -10.10 35.02 -0.76
C PHE A 566 -11.22 36.05 -0.96
N VAL A 567 -12.23 35.72 -1.76
CA VAL A 567 -13.40 36.58 -1.99
C VAL A 567 -14.19 36.77 -0.69
N ARG A 568 -14.31 35.74 0.16
CA ARG A 568 -14.94 35.86 1.50
C ARG A 568 -14.26 36.88 2.41
N PHE A 569 -12.96 37.12 2.24
CA PHE A 569 -12.22 38.13 3.00
C PHE A 569 -12.14 39.49 2.31
N GLN A 570 -12.73 39.64 1.12
CA GLN A 570 -12.81 40.93 0.44
C GLN A 570 -13.64 41.90 1.28
N LYS A 571 -13.01 43.00 1.69
CA LYS A 571 -13.67 44.06 2.45
C LYS A 571 -14.53 44.90 1.52
N ILE A 572 -15.76 45.17 1.95
CA ILE A 572 -16.68 46.10 1.29
C ILE A 572 -16.97 47.30 2.20
N THR A 573 -17.27 48.44 1.60
CA THR A 573 -17.67 49.66 2.31
C THR A 573 -19.17 49.65 2.63
N ARG A 574 -19.65 50.70 3.31
CA ARG A 574 -21.08 50.92 3.57
C ARG A 574 -21.97 50.96 2.31
N ASP A 575 -21.38 51.28 1.15
CA ASP A 575 -22.10 51.44 -0.11
C ASP A 575 -22.12 50.12 -0.92
N GLY A 576 -21.58 49.03 -0.37
CA GLY A 576 -21.44 47.76 -1.07
C GLY A 576 -20.28 47.72 -2.07
N GLU A 577 -19.42 48.74 -2.09
CA GLU A 577 -18.27 48.79 -2.99
C GLU A 577 -17.05 48.08 -2.40
N ALA A 578 -16.20 47.50 -3.25
CA ALA A 578 -14.92 46.97 -2.80
C ALA A 578 -14.06 48.08 -2.19
N ALA A 579 -13.58 47.87 -0.95
CA ALA A 579 -12.72 48.83 -0.28
C ALA A 579 -11.43 49.03 -1.09
N ARG A 580 -11.19 50.25 -1.56
CA ARG A 580 -9.93 50.63 -2.22
C ARG A 580 -8.91 50.93 -1.15
N LEU A 581 -7.90 50.08 -1.03
CA LEU A 581 -6.89 50.16 0.02
C LEU A 581 -5.54 50.50 -0.62
N HIS A 582 -4.88 51.55 -0.13
CA HIS A 582 -3.50 51.84 -0.54
C HIS A 582 -2.50 50.92 0.18
N ALA A 583 -1.31 50.74 -0.41
CA ALA A 583 -0.33 49.75 0.05
C ALA A 583 0.23 50.04 1.45
N ASP A 584 0.26 51.30 1.86
CA ASP A 584 0.61 51.80 3.19
C ASP A 584 -0.49 51.54 4.24
N GLU A 585 -1.76 51.60 3.84
CA GLU A 585 -2.91 51.27 4.69
C GLU A 585 -3.05 49.75 4.93
N LEU A 586 -2.57 48.93 3.99
CA LEU A 586 -2.68 47.48 4.01
C LEU A 586 -2.06 46.85 5.27
N TYR A 587 -0.97 47.42 5.80
CA TYR A 587 -0.31 46.95 7.01
C TYR A 587 -1.17 47.17 8.26
N ASP A 588 -1.86 48.31 8.35
CA ASP A 588 -2.78 48.60 9.45
C ASP A 588 -4.05 47.75 9.36
N LEU A 589 -4.53 47.43 8.16
CA LEU A 589 -5.67 46.54 7.95
C LEU A 589 -5.39 45.08 8.33
N MET A 590 -4.19 44.57 8.03
CA MET A 590 -3.77 43.22 8.45
C MET A 590 -3.69 43.09 9.98
N ALA A 591 -3.50 44.21 10.69
CA ALA A 591 -3.47 44.27 12.14
C ALA A 591 -4.84 44.54 12.80
N LEU A 592 -5.92 44.78 12.03
CA LEU A 592 -7.24 45.09 12.59
C LEU A 592 -7.86 43.93 13.38
N GLN A 593 -7.53 42.67 13.04
CA GLN A 593 -8.03 41.51 13.79
C GLN A 593 -7.33 41.30 15.13
N SER A 594 -6.07 41.74 15.27
CA SER A 594 -5.29 41.58 16.50
C SER A 594 -5.41 42.77 17.45
N ARG A 595 -6.05 43.87 17.01
CA ARG A 595 -6.22 45.10 17.77
C ARG A 595 -7.65 45.22 18.29
N THR A 596 -7.80 45.32 19.61
CA THR A 596 -9.10 45.40 20.29
C THR A 596 -9.83 46.74 20.12
N ASP A 597 -9.16 47.81 19.68
CA ASP A 597 -9.71 49.17 19.66
C ASP A 597 -10.49 49.53 18.38
N ARG A 598 -10.44 48.70 17.32
CA ARG A 598 -11.04 49.00 16.00
C ARG A 598 -12.00 47.94 15.45
N VAL A 599 -12.39 46.99 16.30
CA VAL A 599 -13.40 45.97 15.99
C VAL A 599 -14.78 46.50 16.37
N LEU A 600 -15.72 46.46 15.42
CA LEU A 600 -17.12 46.83 15.62
C LEU A 600 -17.98 45.55 15.70
N PRO A 601 -19.19 45.62 16.29
CA PRO A 601 -20.10 44.46 16.31
C PRO A 601 -20.45 43.91 14.92
N ASN A 602 -20.45 44.77 13.91
CA ASN A 602 -20.88 44.49 12.55
C ASN A 602 -19.81 44.76 11.47
N GLY A 603 -18.55 44.97 11.86
CA GLY A 603 -17.49 45.32 10.91
C GLY A 603 -16.19 45.78 11.56
N TRP A 604 -15.44 46.61 10.84
CA TRP A 604 -14.20 47.24 11.28
C TRP A 604 -14.16 48.72 10.90
N CYS A 605 -13.37 49.49 11.63
CA CYS A 605 -13.06 50.87 11.31
C CYS A 605 -11.64 50.99 10.73
N THR A 606 -11.50 51.63 9.57
CA THR A 606 -10.21 51.88 8.91
C THR A 606 -9.53 53.18 9.35
N LEU A 607 -10.11 53.91 10.32
CA LEU A 607 -9.49 55.12 10.86
C LEU A 607 -8.10 54.80 11.46
N PRO A 608 -7.04 55.53 11.08
CA PRO A 608 -5.69 55.27 11.59
C PRO A 608 -5.64 55.29 13.14
N PRO A 609 -4.86 54.40 13.78
CA PRO A 609 -4.85 54.26 15.24
C PRO A 609 -4.48 55.54 16.01
N ALA A 610 -3.65 56.39 15.41
CA ALA A 610 -3.26 57.68 15.98
C ALA A 610 -4.43 58.68 16.09
N GLN A 611 -5.57 58.39 15.45
CA GLN A 611 -6.75 59.26 15.44
C GLN A 611 -7.87 58.66 16.30
N ALA A 612 -8.43 59.48 17.19
CA ALA A 612 -9.60 59.13 17.98
C ALA A 612 -10.89 59.40 17.19
N CYS A 613 -11.89 58.52 17.33
CA CYS A 613 -13.21 58.69 16.72
C CYS A 613 -14.17 59.32 17.73
N ASP A 614 -14.84 60.40 17.35
CA ASP A 614 -15.90 61.06 18.12
C ASP A 614 -17.32 60.64 17.67
N LYS A 615 -17.43 59.90 16.56
CA LYS A 615 -18.70 59.48 15.92
C LYS A 615 -19.25 58.14 16.41
N GLY A 616 -19.03 57.79 17.68
CA GLY A 616 -19.48 56.53 18.26
C GLY A 616 -20.94 56.23 17.90
N ASN A 617 -21.21 55.06 17.32
CA ASN A 617 -22.52 54.56 16.84
C ASN A 617 -23.02 55.05 15.47
N ALA A 618 -22.22 55.76 14.66
CA ALA A 618 -22.62 56.18 13.30
C ALA A 618 -21.93 55.40 12.16
N CYS A 619 -21.37 54.23 12.45
CA CYS A 619 -20.47 53.50 11.54
C CYS A 619 -21.12 53.11 10.19
N LEU A 620 -22.38 52.69 10.18
CA LEU A 620 -23.12 52.38 8.94
C LEU A 620 -23.31 53.60 8.01
N THR A 621 -23.01 54.81 8.51
CA THR A 621 -23.03 56.05 7.74
C THR A 621 -21.64 56.71 7.64
N CYS A 622 -20.58 55.96 7.93
CA CYS A 622 -19.20 56.43 7.91
C CYS A 622 -18.42 55.82 6.73
N ASP A 623 -17.64 56.63 6.03
CA ASP A 623 -16.80 56.17 4.90
C ASP A 623 -15.63 55.27 5.33
N LEU A 624 -15.26 55.30 6.62
CA LEU A 624 -14.19 54.48 7.19
C LEU A 624 -14.69 53.12 7.69
N PHE A 625 -15.97 52.81 7.48
CA PHE A 625 -16.54 51.52 7.85
C PHE A 625 -16.31 50.51 6.74
N VAL A 626 -15.81 49.35 7.13
CA VAL A 626 -15.67 48.19 6.24
C VAL A 626 -16.21 46.93 6.89
N THR A 627 -16.79 46.06 6.10
CA THR A 627 -17.32 44.76 6.53
C THR A 627 -16.95 43.67 5.52
N ASP A 628 -17.24 42.41 5.86
CA ASP A 628 -17.12 41.26 4.96
C ASP A 628 -18.21 40.22 5.24
N GLN A 629 -18.14 39.10 4.52
CA GLN A 629 -19.11 38.00 4.57
C GLN A 629 -19.39 37.46 5.99
N ARG A 630 -18.43 37.58 6.92
CA ARG A 630 -18.59 37.05 8.29
C ARG A 630 -19.67 37.76 9.10
N PHE A 631 -19.97 39.00 8.75
CA PHE A 631 -20.98 39.80 9.43
C PHE A 631 -22.33 39.79 8.71
N LEU A 632 -22.51 39.02 7.62
CA LEU A 632 -23.78 38.97 6.90
C LEU A 632 -24.98 38.68 7.81
N PRO A 633 -24.96 37.65 8.70
CA PRO A 633 -26.08 37.41 9.61
C PRO A 633 -26.37 38.60 10.54
N VAL A 634 -25.32 39.32 10.97
CA VAL A 634 -25.46 40.51 11.82
C VAL A 634 -26.12 41.65 11.04
N HIS A 635 -25.74 41.85 9.77
CA HIS A 635 -26.33 42.87 8.90
C HIS A 635 -27.79 42.57 8.55
N GLU A 636 -28.14 41.29 8.35
CA GLU A 636 -29.53 40.85 8.15
C GLU A 636 -30.39 41.15 9.38
N ASP A 637 -29.89 40.81 10.58
CA ASP A 637 -30.55 41.10 11.85
C ASP A 637 -30.70 42.61 12.08
N GLU A 638 -29.65 43.40 11.83
CA GLU A 638 -29.67 44.86 11.95
C GLU A 638 -30.66 45.50 10.97
N LEU A 639 -30.71 45.03 9.73
CA LEU A 639 -31.65 45.51 8.71
C LEU A 639 -33.10 45.26 9.15
N GLN A 640 -33.40 44.05 9.61
CA GLN A 640 -34.73 43.70 10.12
C GLN A 640 -35.13 44.57 11.33
N ALA A 641 -34.18 44.81 12.25
CA ALA A 641 -34.43 45.66 13.41
C ALA A 641 -34.70 47.12 13.03
N VAL A 642 -33.97 47.68 12.06
CA VAL A 642 -34.18 49.05 11.56
C VAL A 642 -35.52 49.18 10.83
N ASP A 643 -35.88 48.21 10.00
CA ASP A 643 -37.18 48.17 9.31
C ASP A 643 -38.34 48.23 10.32
N LEU A 644 -38.32 47.35 11.33
CA LEU A 644 -39.32 47.32 12.40
C LEU A 644 -39.39 48.63 13.20
N LEU A 645 -38.23 49.25 13.46
CA LEU A 645 -38.15 50.51 14.20
C LEU A 645 -38.77 51.67 13.41
N ILE A 646 -38.50 51.76 12.10
CA ILE A 646 -39.08 52.77 11.21
C ILE A 646 -40.60 52.61 11.17
N ASP A 647 -41.10 51.40 10.92
CA ASP A 647 -42.54 51.12 10.82
C ASP A 647 -43.28 51.48 12.11
N LYS A 648 -42.74 51.05 13.26
CA LYS A 648 -43.32 51.36 14.57
C LYS A 648 -43.38 52.86 14.84
N ARG A 649 -42.31 53.60 14.49
CA ARG A 649 -42.25 55.04 14.75
C ARG A 649 -43.15 55.84 13.80
N GLN A 650 -43.26 55.43 12.55
CA GLN A 650 -44.20 56.03 11.59
C GLN A 650 -45.66 55.81 12.03
N ALA A 651 -46.01 54.61 12.49
CA ALA A 651 -47.34 54.33 13.03
C ALA A 651 -47.65 55.20 14.25
N MET A 652 -46.74 55.25 15.23
CA MET A 652 -46.92 56.10 16.43
C MET A 652 -47.04 57.59 16.09
N HIS A 653 -46.27 58.08 15.11
CA HIS A 653 -46.36 59.48 14.69
C HIS A 653 -47.72 59.76 14.06
N LYS A 654 -48.17 58.90 13.15
CA LYS A 654 -49.48 59.00 12.50
C LYS A 654 -50.63 58.96 13.50
N ASP A 655 -50.55 58.12 14.52
CA ASP A 655 -51.54 58.05 15.60
C ASP A 655 -51.58 59.34 16.43
N GLN A 656 -50.47 60.07 16.55
CA GLN A 656 -50.37 61.30 17.35
C GLN A 656 -50.72 62.57 16.56
N THR A 657 -50.35 62.65 15.28
CA THR A 657 -50.45 63.87 14.47
C THR A 657 -51.51 63.79 13.38
N GLY A 658 -52.07 62.60 13.11
CA GLY A 658 -53.03 62.34 12.03
C GLY A 658 -52.39 62.11 10.65
N GLU A 659 -51.10 62.41 10.49
CA GLU A 659 -50.36 62.29 9.23
C GLU A 659 -49.07 61.45 9.43
N PRO A 660 -48.63 60.69 8.41
CA PRO A 660 -47.34 60.00 8.49
C PRO A 660 -46.18 61.00 8.57
N MET A 661 -45.07 60.55 9.17
CA MET A 661 -43.87 61.38 9.28
C MET A 661 -43.33 61.72 7.88
N SER A 662 -43.12 63.01 7.61
CA SER A 662 -42.53 63.47 6.34
C SER A 662 -41.14 62.85 6.10
N GLU A 663 -40.80 62.58 4.85
CA GLU A 663 -39.47 62.07 4.46
C GLU A 663 -38.34 63.05 4.78
N ASP A 664 -38.65 64.35 4.91
CA ASP A 664 -37.71 65.39 5.35
C ASP A 664 -37.52 65.43 6.88
N HIS A 665 -38.24 64.60 7.63
CA HIS A 665 -38.11 64.55 9.08
C HIS A 665 -36.75 63.97 9.47
N VAL A 666 -35.94 64.76 10.17
CA VAL A 666 -34.54 64.45 10.53
C VAL A 666 -34.32 63.02 11.04
N TRP A 667 -35.19 62.53 11.94
CA TRP A 667 -35.08 61.16 12.45
C TRP A 667 -35.28 60.10 11.37
N LEU A 668 -36.28 60.28 10.49
CA LEU A 668 -36.59 59.33 9.42
C LEU A 668 -35.48 59.35 8.37
N THR A 669 -35.01 60.54 7.98
CA THR A 669 -33.90 60.69 7.05
C THR A 669 -32.64 59.97 7.51
N LEU A 670 -32.30 60.05 8.82
CA LEU A 670 -31.14 59.33 9.38
C LEU A 670 -31.31 57.81 9.35
N ARG A 671 -32.49 57.29 9.75
CA ARG A 671 -32.76 55.84 9.73
C ARG A 671 -32.85 55.28 8.32
N ARG A 672 -33.35 56.06 7.36
CA ARG A 672 -33.34 55.71 5.93
C ARG A 672 -31.92 55.56 5.40
N ARG A 673 -30.97 56.41 5.80
CA ARG A 673 -29.56 56.29 5.40
C ARG A 673 -28.90 55.01 5.91
N GLU A 674 -29.16 54.66 7.17
CA GLU A 674 -28.68 53.39 7.75
C GLU A 674 -29.31 52.18 7.05
N GLN A 675 -30.63 52.22 6.82
CA GLN A 675 -31.36 51.20 6.08
C GLN A 675 -30.80 51.01 4.66
N SER A 676 -30.49 52.11 3.95
CA SER A 676 -29.87 52.05 2.63
C SER A 676 -28.47 51.42 2.65
N ALA A 677 -27.63 51.76 3.63
CA ALA A 677 -26.31 51.16 3.78
C ALA A 677 -26.40 49.65 4.08
N LEU A 678 -27.28 49.25 5.01
CA LEU A 678 -27.51 47.84 5.33
C LEU A 678 -28.03 47.05 4.12
N ARG A 679 -28.96 47.61 3.34
CA ARG A 679 -29.44 46.98 2.09
C ARG A 679 -28.31 46.83 1.08
N ALA A 680 -27.50 47.86 0.85
CA ALA A 680 -26.38 47.79 -0.08
C ALA A 680 -25.37 46.70 0.32
N ILE A 681 -25.04 46.62 1.62
CA ILE A 681 -24.16 45.58 2.19
C ILE A 681 -24.77 44.18 2.00
N VAL A 682 -26.03 43.98 2.43
CA VAL A 682 -26.71 42.68 2.37
C VAL A 682 -26.88 42.21 0.93
N ASP A 683 -27.30 43.09 0.00
CA ASP A 683 -27.47 42.76 -1.41
C ASP A 683 -26.15 42.31 -2.04
N THR A 684 -25.05 43.02 -1.75
CA THR A 684 -23.71 42.71 -2.27
C THR A 684 -23.18 41.38 -1.75
N LEU A 685 -23.28 41.14 -0.43
CA LEU A 685 -22.80 39.91 0.20
C LEU A 685 -23.68 38.69 -0.16
N SER A 686 -24.98 38.89 -0.35
CA SER A 686 -25.92 37.82 -0.73
C SER A 686 -25.79 37.42 -2.20
N THR A 687 -25.52 38.36 -3.10
CA THR A 687 -25.25 38.05 -4.52
C THR A 687 -23.92 37.32 -4.70
N ALA A 688 -22.88 37.68 -3.93
CA ALA A 688 -21.63 36.92 -3.89
C ALA A 688 -21.85 35.46 -3.44
N THR A 689 -22.77 35.22 -2.50
CA THR A 689 -23.13 33.87 -2.03
C THR A 689 -23.93 33.07 -3.06
N SER A 690 -24.84 33.73 -3.78
CA SER A 690 -25.77 33.09 -4.73
C SER A 690 -25.09 32.62 -6.02
N ALA A 691 -24.03 33.31 -6.46
CA ALA A 691 -23.19 32.86 -7.58
C ALA A 691 -22.39 31.57 -7.25
N GLU A 692 -22.26 31.22 -5.96
CA GLU A 692 -21.44 30.12 -5.47
C GLU A 692 -22.28 28.96 -4.87
N ALA A 693 -23.60 29.08 -4.77
CA ALA A 693 -24.50 28.11 -4.12
C ALA A 693 -24.77 26.81 -4.91
N HIS A 694 -24.01 26.53 -5.98
CA HIS A 694 -23.95 25.19 -6.56
C HIS A 694 -22.74 24.44 -6.00
N VAL A 695 -22.90 23.83 -4.81
CA VAL A 695 -22.36 22.50 -4.40
C VAL A 695 -22.68 22.25 -2.91
N GLY A 696 -23.49 21.21 -2.67
CA GLY A 696 -23.36 20.24 -1.56
C GLY A 696 -23.57 20.71 -0.12
N ALA A 697 -24.75 20.39 0.43
CA ALA A 697 -25.12 20.59 1.82
C ALA A 697 -24.27 19.78 2.84
N GLY A 698 -24.03 20.39 4.01
CA GLY A 698 -23.94 19.65 5.28
C GLY A 698 -22.57 19.60 5.98
N VAL A 699 -22.02 20.73 6.43
CA VAL A 699 -21.20 20.82 7.66
C VAL A 699 -21.42 22.20 8.29
N PRO A 700 -21.77 22.33 9.58
CA PRO A 700 -21.89 23.63 10.22
C PRO A 700 -20.52 24.31 10.31
N THR A 701 -20.53 25.59 9.94
CA THR A 701 -19.38 26.48 9.90
C THR A 701 -18.74 26.58 11.27
N ARG A 702 -17.40 26.54 11.31
CA ARG A 702 -16.53 26.61 12.50
C ARG A 702 -16.65 27.88 13.36
N ALA A 703 -17.62 28.75 13.05
CA ALA A 703 -17.93 29.97 13.79
C ALA A 703 -18.68 29.71 15.11
N GLU A 704 -19.33 28.55 15.28
CA GLU A 704 -20.09 28.24 16.50
C GLU A 704 -19.23 27.84 17.71
N GLN A 705 -17.94 27.53 17.54
CA GLN A 705 -17.07 27.17 18.68
C GLN A 705 -16.57 28.39 19.47
N ASP A 706 -16.48 29.58 18.84
CA ASP A 706 -16.10 30.82 19.55
C ASP A 706 -17.28 31.45 20.31
N SER A 707 -18.52 31.17 19.92
CA SER A 707 -19.70 31.67 20.64
C SER A 707 -20.00 30.88 21.92
N GLN A 708 -19.63 29.60 22.00
CA GLN A 708 -19.80 28.78 23.20
C GLN A 708 -18.77 29.08 24.31
N LEU A 709 -17.55 29.50 23.96
CA LEU A 709 -16.53 29.92 24.93
C LEU A 709 -16.87 31.25 25.63
N ARG A 710 -17.72 32.09 25.03
CA ARG A 710 -18.17 33.35 25.66
C ARG A 710 -19.36 33.20 26.60
N ARG A 711 -20.08 32.07 26.59
CA ARG A 711 -21.23 31.83 27.49
C ARG A 711 -20.87 31.11 28.80
N THR A 712 -19.63 30.68 29.00
CA THR A 712 -19.20 29.96 30.22
C THR A 712 -18.23 30.75 31.12
N ALA A 713 -17.79 31.94 30.71
CA ALA A 713 -17.06 32.87 31.58
C ALA A 713 -18.01 33.95 32.11
N GLY A 714 -18.86 33.55 33.06
CA GLY A 714 -19.81 34.40 33.76
C GLY A 714 -19.97 33.93 35.21
N TYR A 715 -18.87 34.00 35.96
CA TYR A 715 -18.81 34.31 37.40
C TYR A 715 -17.45 34.95 37.69
#